data_AF-A0A9E1MWC7-F1
#
_entry.id   AF-A0A9E1MWC7-F1
#
_cell.length_a   1.000
_cell.length_b   1.000
_cell.length_c   1.000
_cell.angle_alpha   90.00
_cell.angle_beta   90.00
_cell.angle_gamma   90.00
#
_symmetry.space_group_name_H-M   'P 1'
#
loop_
_entity.id
_entity.type
_entity.pdbx_description
1 polymer ?
#
loop_
_entity_poly.entity_id
_entity_poly.type
_entity_poly.pdbx_seq_one_letter_code
_entity_poly.pdbx_strand_id
1 'polypeptide(L)'
;AMITPGAGHSVHWTDDGIAIGCPDDEPPGTAQILLDPDEIHDRVVEQLTHSAMFAAFFRENAARALLLPRRRPKGRTPLWLQRRKSSALMGVALRYPRFPITLETYRECLNDVFDMPALTELLSAIRRGEVNVVEVQTPTPSPFARSLVFQFTAAHLYDTDTPLAEKRMAALTLDRSLLKELLGETSLVDLLDTEAIENLESDLQRLSEDRLAQHADGLHDLLRRLGDLSGKAIKSRTVGDYKTWLTTLQEEYRVVAITMAGEGRYIAIEDASIYRDALDVELPNGLPPTFLEPVEAPLESLLLRWARTHSPFHSSKAAQQFGLPTAIVTHCFRALEEHGKVLQDTFTGPQAAADPEWCDPEVLRRLRRTSLAKLREEVSPAKPDVLGRYLPAWHGVGTKRGGMGRLEEVLDQLEGTKLPFSALESHILPARVPDYQPLMLDQMGAMGKVVWIGCGTLGPNDGKIALYRRESVSALAPEPARLVTALDKVGPIHEKLLEHLESRGASFLVELQMAVNDKDILPALWDLVWAGLVTNDTFVPLRGLNSKKGRTKDRIFRMAGGRWSAVRHLHTTIPLLSPGPPDSTTAALAKANSLLQRYGVVSREVVLHEGIEGGFAALYPVFRAMEEGGRLQRGYFVDGLGGAQFALPGAIDRLRSHSKPTNSACVLAATDPANVWGSLFSWPEPAAEASPRRVSGARVVLVGGRPILFLDKGAHSLVSFPSTEADRVRAIKALQSMTGFRVLRLKRIDGVPAPSSTLAPVLVQQGFAEDYLSLVFSR
;
A
#
# COMPACT_ATOMS: atom_id res chain seq x y z
N ALA A 1 -3.76 9.04 -34.99
CA ALA A 1 -4.24 9.06 -33.59
C ALA A 1 -3.01 8.92 -32.70
N MET A 2 -2.77 9.85 -31.78
CA MET A 2 -1.50 9.96 -31.07
C MET A 2 -1.39 8.90 -29.98
N ILE A 3 -0.40 8.00 -30.10
CA ILE A 3 0.14 7.26 -28.96
C ILE A 3 0.79 8.31 -28.05
N THR A 4 -0.03 8.87 -27.17
CA THR A 4 0.36 9.95 -26.27
C THR A 4 0.99 9.29 -25.04
N PRO A 5 2.18 9.70 -24.58
CA PRO A 5 2.73 9.23 -23.31
C PRO A 5 1.77 9.64 -22.19
N GLY A 6 0.98 8.69 -21.68
CA GLY A 6 -0.12 8.94 -20.75
C GLY A 6 -1.28 7.94 -20.84
N ALA A 7 -1.45 7.24 -21.97
CA ALA A 7 -2.49 6.22 -22.16
C ALA A 7 -2.05 4.79 -21.76
N GLY A 8 -0.99 4.64 -20.96
CA GLY A 8 -0.48 3.31 -20.54
C GLY A 8 0.25 2.50 -21.62
N HIS A 9 0.58 3.11 -22.77
CA HIS A 9 1.33 2.44 -23.84
C HIS A 9 2.85 2.59 -23.62
N SER A 10 3.61 1.53 -23.83
CA SER A 10 5.07 1.51 -23.70
C SER A 10 5.73 1.32 -25.06
N VAL A 11 6.69 2.17 -25.45
CA VAL A 11 7.35 2.09 -26.75
C VAL A 11 8.85 1.88 -26.58
N HIS A 12 9.41 0.96 -27.36
CA HIS A 12 10.85 0.68 -27.44
C HIS A 12 11.26 0.55 -28.91
N TRP A 13 12.45 1.01 -29.27
CA TRP A 13 12.99 0.87 -30.62
C TRP A 13 14.35 0.16 -30.57
N THR A 14 14.74 -0.44 -31.68
CA THR A 14 16.09 -0.94 -31.96
C THR A 14 16.42 -0.61 -33.43
N ASP A 15 17.62 -0.97 -33.89
CA ASP A 15 17.98 -0.86 -35.31
C ASP A 15 17.10 -1.73 -36.22
N ASP A 16 16.48 -2.79 -35.66
CA ASP A 16 15.70 -3.79 -36.40
C ASP A 16 14.18 -3.58 -36.31
N GLY A 17 13.71 -2.59 -35.55
CA GLY A 17 12.28 -2.26 -35.50
C GLY A 17 11.80 -1.54 -34.24
N ILE A 18 10.48 -1.34 -34.18
CA ILE A 18 9.79 -0.65 -33.09
C ILE A 18 8.80 -1.62 -32.43
N ALA A 19 8.88 -1.75 -31.11
CA ALA A 19 7.95 -2.52 -30.28
C ALA A 19 7.02 -1.57 -29.51
N ILE A 20 5.72 -1.80 -29.63
CA ILE A 20 4.66 -1.00 -29.00
C ILE A 20 3.84 -1.93 -28.11
N GLY A 21 3.90 -1.73 -26.79
CA GLY A 21 3.05 -2.39 -25.81
C GLY A 21 1.75 -1.62 -25.60
N CYS A 22 0.62 -2.28 -25.80
CA CYS A 22 -0.72 -1.71 -25.62
C CYS A 22 -1.40 -2.35 -24.39
N PRO A 23 -2.11 -1.56 -23.55
CA PRO A 23 -2.82 -2.08 -22.38
C PRO A 23 -4.14 -2.79 -22.73
N ASP A 24 -4.69 -2.55 -23.92
CA ASP A 24 -5.90 -3.18 -24.45
C ASP A 24 -5.55 -4.33 -25.41
N ASP A 25 -6.46 -5.31 -25.57
CA ASP A 25 -6.27 -6.51 -26.42
C ASP A 25 -6.30 -6.22 -27.93
N GLU A 26 -6.60 -4.99 -28.36
CA GLU A 26 -6.70 -4.61 -29.78
C GLU A 26 -5.53 -3.69 -30.17
N PRO A 27 -4.60 -4.16 -31.02
CA PRO A 27 -3.46 -3.34 -31.45
C PRO A 27 -3.91 -2.22 -32.40
N PRO A 28 -3.21 -1.07 -32.43
CA PRO A 28 -3.51 -0.01 -33.39
C PRO A 28 -3.25 -0.52 -34.81
N GLY A 29 -4.23 -0.36 -35.69
CA GLY A 29 -4.10 -0.77 -37.09
C GLY A 29 -3.00 0.01 -37.82
N THR A 30 -2.47 -0.57 -38.90
CA THR A 30 -1.32 -0.03 -39.67
C THR A 30 -1.47 1.46 -40.05
N ALA A 31 -2.67 1.89 -40.44
CA ALA A 31 -2.97 3.29 -40.82
C ALA A 31 -2.86 4.29 -39.65
N GLN A 32 -2.89 3.82 -38.40
CA GLN A 32 -2.71 4.65 -37.21
C GLN A 32 -1.23 4.87 -36.86
N ILE A 33 -0.36 3.97 -37.33
CA ILE A 33 1.09 3.98 -37.09
C ILE A 33 1.81 4.76 -38.20
N LEU A 34 1.38 4.61 -39.46
CA LEU A 34 1.96 5.32 -40.59
C LEU A 34 1.60 6.82 -40.56
N LEU A 35 2.61 7.66 -40.63
CA LEU A 35 2.49 9.12 -40.62
C LEU A 35 2.60 9.68 -42.04
N ASP A 36 2.00 10.85 -42.28
CA ASP A 36 2.13 11.54 -43.56
C ASP A 36 3.57 12.04 -43.73
N PRO A 37 4.27 11.70 -44.84
CA PRO A 37 5.62 12.20 -45.10
C PRO A 37 5.69 13.73 -45.18
N ASP A 38 4.61 14.42 -45.52
CA ASP A 38 4.63 15.89 -45.63
C ASP A 38 4.54 16.55 -44.23
N GLU A 39 4.07 15.82 -43.21
CA GLU A 39 3.94 16.30 -41.82
C GLU A 39 5.03 15.74 -40.87
N ILE A 40 5.83 14.77 -41.31
CA ILE A 40 6.73 14.01 -40.40
C ILE A 40 7.77 14.92 -39.74
N HIS A 41 8.32 15.87 -40.48
CA HIS A 41 9.34 16.78 -39.98
C HIS A 41 8.80 17.63 -38.83
N ASP A 42 7.65 18.25 -39.02
CA ASP A 42 7.04 19.13 -38.02
C ASP A 42 6.62 18.35 -36.77
N ARG A 43 6.10 17.13 -36.95
CA ARG A 43 5.75 16.23 -35.83
C ARG A 43 6.97 15.82 -35.01
N VAL A 44 8.07 15.47 -35.66
CA VAL A 44 9.31 15.12 -34.95
C VAL A 44 9.83 16.33 -34.17
N VAL A 45 9.85 17.52 -34.79
CA VAL A 45 10.30 18.76 -34.13
C VAL A 45 9.46 19.10 -32.90
N GLU A 46 8.13 18.94 -32.98
CA GLU A 46 7.21 19.18 -31.88
C GLU A 46 7.47 18.23 -30.69
N GLN A 47 7.62 16.93 -30.98
CA GLN A 47 7.78 15.91 -29.93
C GLN A 47 9.20 15.82 -29.36
N LEU A 48 10.22 16.24 -30.11
CA LEU A 48 11.61 16.06 -29.75
C LEU A 48 11.95 16.67 -28.38
N THR A 49 11.38 17.83 -28.04
CA THR A 49 11.64 18.52 -26.75
C THR A 49 11.19 17.75 -25.52
N HIS A 50 10.21 16.85 -25.69
CA HIS A 50 9.67 16.00 -24.63
C HIS A 50 10.42 14.67 -24.51
N SER A 51 11.37 14.38 -25.43
CA SER A 51 12.12 13.15 -25.44
C SER A 51 13.27 13.13 -24.41
N ALA A 52 13.58 11.94 -23.90
CA ALA A 52 14.77 11.74 -23.06
C ALA A 52 16.08 12.00 -23.83
N MET A 53 16.06 11.78 -25.15
CA MET A 53 17.20 12.00 -26.05
C MET A 53 17.57 13.48 -26.12
N PHE A 54 16.60 14.37 -26.35
CA PHE A 54 16.85 15.81 -26.40
C PHE A 54 17.43 16.32 -25.08
N ALA A 55 16.92 15.84 -23.94
CA ALA A 55 17.47 16.19 -22.63
C ALA A 55 18.93 15.72 -22.43
N ALA A 56 19.30 14.58 -23.03
CA ALA A 56 20.66 14.06 -23.00
C ALA A 56 21.62 14.91 -23.85
N PHE A 57 21.27 15.20 -25.10
CA PHE A 57 22.09 16.03 -25.99
C PHE A 57 22.16 17.49 -25.52
N PHE A 58 21.08 18.06 -25.00
CA PHE A 58 21.09 19.40 -24.41
C PHE A 58 22.11 19.50 -23.26
N ARG A 59 22.22 18.46 -22.43
CA ARG A 59 23.23 18.39 -21.36
C ARG A 59 24.65 18.34 -21.91
N GLU A 60 24.87 17.61 -22.99
CA GLU A 60 26.18 17.47 -23.60
C GLU A 60 26.61 18.76 -24.28
N ASN A 61 25.72 19.41 -25.02
CA ASN A 61 25.95 20.69 -25.64
C ASN A 61 26.16 21.81 -24.62
N ALA A 62 25.33 21.89 -23.57
CA ALA A 62 25.52 22.86 -22.50
C ALA A 62 26.85 22.65 -21.74
N ALA A 63 27.30 21.41 -21.61
CA ALA A 63 28.57 21.09 -20.97
C ALA A 63 29.78 21.38 -21.87
N ARG A 64 29.67 21.08 -23.18
CA ARG A 64 30.67 21.34 -24.22
C ARG A 64 30.88 22.85 -24.40
N ALA A 65 29.79 23.61 -24.39
CA ALA A 65 29.78 25.08 -24.40
C ALA A 65 30.19 25.73 -23.06
N LEU A 66 30.54 24.94 -22.04
CA LEU A 66 30.96 25.40 -20.71
C LEU A 66 29.92 26.25 -19.96
N LEU A 67 28.65 26.16 -20.32
CA LEU A 67 27.55 26.91 -19.71
C LEU A 67 27.08 26.32 -18.37
N LEU A 68 27.45 25.06 -18.09
CA LEU A 68 27.15 24.43 -16.81
C LEU A 68 28.18 24.85 -15.76
N PRO A 69 27.77 25.55 -14.67
CA PRO A 69 28.69 26.10 -13.69
C PRO A 69 29.45 24.98 -12.95
N ARG A 70 30.78 25.10 -12.86
CA ARG A 70 31.66 24.11 -12.21
C ARG A 70 32.04 24.58 -10.80
N ARG A 71 32.10 23.64 -9.83
CA ARG A 71 32.53 23.93 -8.44
C ARG A 71 34.04 24.14 -8.29
N ARG A 72 34.84 23.53 -9.18
CA ARG A 72 36.31 23.68 -9.24
C ARG A 72 36.72 23.80 -10.72
N PRO A 73 37.60 24.73 -11.11
CA PRO A 73 38.00 24.91 -12.51
C PRO A 73 38.62 23.65 -13.15
N LYS A 74 39.39 22.87 -12.37
CA LYS A 74 40.12 21.67 -12.83
C LYS A 74 39.40 20.33 -12.59
N GLY A 75 38.18 20.32 -12.04
CA GLY A 75 37.47 19.09 -11.68
C GLY A 75 36.34 18.73 -12.65
N ARG A 76 36.24 17.47 -13.07
CA ARG A 76 35.04 16.96 -13.77
C ARG A 76 33.83 17.04 -12.83
N THR A 77 32.70 17.55 -13.33
CA THR A 77 31.45 17.60 -12.55
C THR A 77 30.80 16.21 -12.57
N PRO A 78 30.39 15.65 -11.43
CA PRO A 78 29.67 14.38 -11.39
C PRO A 78 28.44 14.41 -12.31
N LEU A 79 28.22 13.31 -13.05
CA LEU A 79 27.20 13.22 -14.11
C LEU A 79 25.79 13.57 -13.61
N TRP A 80 25.42 13.17 -12.39
CA TRP A 80 24.11 13.48 -11.81
C TRP A 80 23.92 14.99 -11.57
N LEU A 81 24.97 15.69 -11.14
CA LEU A 81 24.92 17.14 -10.90
C LEU A 81 24.85 17.89 -12.22
N GLN A 82 25.52 17.36 -13.25
CA GLN A 82 25.42 17.84 -14.62
C GLN A 82 24.00 17.66 -15.18
N ARG A 83 23.33 16.52 -14.92
CA ARG A 83 21.92 16.26 -15.30
C ARG A 83 20.97 17.26 -14.63
N ARG A 84 21.07 17.48 -13.31
CA ARG A 84 20.21 18.43 -12.60
C ARG A 84 20.37 19.87 -13.10
N LYS A 85 21.62 20.32 -13.28
CA LYS A 85 21.91 21.67 -13.77
C LYS A 85 21.47 21.86 -15.22
N SER A 86 21.69 20.86 -16.07
CA SER A 86 21.22 20.88 -17.44
C SER A 86 19.70 20.94 -17.53
N SER A 87 18.99 20.11 -16.76
CA SER A 87 17.52 20.11 -16.72
C SER A 87 16.96 21.46 -16.28
N ALA A 88 17.55 22.08 -15.24
CA ALA A 88 17.16 23.43 -14.81
C ALA A 88 17.44 24.50 -15.88
N LEU A 89 18.59 24.41 -16.57
CA LEU A 89 18.92 25.31 -17.68
C LEU A 89 17.95 25.11 -18.85
N MET A 90 17.65 23.87 -19.21
CA MET A 90 16.73 23.50 -20.31
C MET A 90 15.32 24.04 -20.06
N GLY A 91 14.80 23.91 -18.84
CA GLY A 91 13.48 24.41 -18.47
C GLY A 91 13.33 25.93 -18.61
N VAL A 92 14.43 26.69 -18.52
CA VAL A 92 14.47 28.13 -18.81
C VAL A 92 14.74 28.39 -20.29
N ALA A 93 15.71 27.68 -20.87
CA ALA A 93 16.15 27.86 -22.25
C ALA A 93 15.06 27.58 -23.28
N LEU A 94 14.15 26.63 -23.02
CA LEU A 94 13.01 26.34 -23.89
C LEU A 94 12.03 27.51 -24.02
N ARG A 95 12.04 28.47 -23.09
CA ARG A 95 11.24 29.72 -23.19
C ARG A 95 11.84 30.72 -24.19
N TYR A 96 13.07 30.48 -24.63
CA TYR A 96 13.81 31.34 -25.54
C TYR A 96 14.18 30.53 -26.80
N PRO A 97 13.33 30.49 -27.83
CA PRO A 97 13.54 29.65 -29.02
C PRO A 97 14.87 29.91 -29.74
N ARG A 98 15.46 31.10 -29.55
CA ARG A 98 16.76 31.49 -30.12
C ARG A 98 17.96 31.19 -29.21
N PHE A 99 17.77 30.45 -28.10
CA PHE A 99 18.88 30.10 -27.23
C PHE A 99 19.86 29.17 -27.97
N PRO A 100 21.15 29.51 -28.11
CA PRO A 100 22.07 28.80 -28.99
C PRO A 100 22.20 27.30 -28.70
N ILE A 101 22.14 26.88 -27.44
CA ILE A 101 22.22 25.46 -27.08
C ILE A 101 20.95 24.71 -27.45
N THR A 102 19.79 25.36 -27.37
CA THR A 102 18.53 24.76 -27.80
C THR A 102 18.59 24.52 -29.31
N LEU A 103 19.02 25.52 -30.08
CA LEU A 103 19.19 25.42 -31.54
C LEU A 103 20.21 24.34 -31.93
N GLU A 104 21.37 24.30 -31.25
CA GLU A 104 22.38 23.27 -31.50
C GLU A 104 21.88 21.88 -31.16
N THR A 105 21.08 21.73 -30.10
CA THR A 105 20.50 20.43 -29.73
C THR A 105 19.48 19.98 -30.77
N TYR A 106 18.67 20.89 -31.32
CA TYR A 106 17.80 20.58 -32.46
C TYR A 106 18.61 20.16 -33.69
N ARG A 107 19.65 20.90 -34.03
CA ARG A 107 20.53 20.59 -35.18
C ARG A 107 21.19 19.22 -35.02
N GLU A 108 21.78 18.93 -33.86
CA GLU A 108 22.44 17.65 -33.58
C GLU A 108 21.43 16.49 -33.63
N CYS A 109 20.26 16.63 -33.00
CA CYS A 109 19.25 15.56 -33.03
C CYS A 109 18.69 15.33 -34.45
N LEU A 110 18.38 16.39 -35.21
CA LEU A 110 17.70 16.26 -36.51
C LEU A 110 18.64 15.94 -37.67
N ASN A 111 19.92 16.35 -37.59
CA ASN A 111 20.87 16.20 -38.69
C ASN A 111 21.98 15.19 -38.41
N ASP A 112 22.36 14.98 -37.14
CA ASP A 112 23.49 14.08 -36.80
C ASP A 112 23.00 12.75 -36.22
N VAL A 113 21.86 12.73 -35.53
CA VAL A 113 21.29 11.52 -34.90
C VAL A 113 20.18 10.91 -35.75
N PHE A 114 19.21 11.72 -36.18
CA PHE A 114 18.14 11.27 -37.06
C PHE A 114 18.52 11.44 -38.52
N ASP A 115 18.11 10.47 -39.34
CA ASP A 115 18.12 10.58 -40.79
C ASP A 115 16.71 10.98 -41.28
N MET A 116 16.39 12.27 -41.10
CA MET A 116 15.09 12.82 -41.51
C MET A 116 14.82 12.68 -43.01
N PRO A 117 15.81 12.88 -43.92
CA PRO A 117 15.64 12.61 -45.33
C PRO A 117 15.26 11.15 -45.61
N ALA A 118 15.96 10.17 -45.05
CA ALA A 118 15.66 8.75 -45.27
C ALA A 118 14.28 8.36 -44.73
N LEU A 119 13.89 8.89 -43.56
CA LEU A 119 12.54 8.65 -43.01
C LEU A 119 11.45 9.20 -43.93
N THR A 120 11.65 10.42 -44.45
CA THR A 120 10.70 11.07 -45.37
C THR A 120 10.60 10.31 -46.70
N GLU A 121 11.73 9.83 -47.21
CA GLU A 121 11.79 9.01 -48.43
C GLU A 121 11.08 7.66 -48.23
N LEU A 122 11.32 6.99 -47.10
CA LEU A 122 10.68 5.71 -46.75
C LEU A 122 9.16 5.86 -46.67
N LEU A 123 8.66 6.85 -45.94
CA LEU A 123 7.23 7.13 -45.83
C LEU A 123 6.63 7.50 -47.19
N SER A 124 7.37 8.24 -48.02
CA SER A 124 6.94 8.58 -49.39
C SER A 124 6.91 7.34 -50.30
N ALA A 125 7.86 6.42 -50.17
CA ALA A 125 7.91 5.17 -50.92
C ALA A 125 6.76 4.22 -50.51
N ILE A 126 6.42 4.19 -49.21
CA ILE A 126 5.21 3.50 -48.70
C ILE A 126 3.95 4.14 -49.32
N ARG A 127 3.84 5.48 -49.32
CA ARG A 127 2.70 6.21 -49.92
C ARG A 127 2.56 5.97 -51.43
N ARG A 128 3.67 5.83 -52.16
CA ARG A 128 3.69 5.50 -53.60
C ARG A 128 3.46 4.02 -53.90
N GLY A 129 3.43 3.15 -52.88
CA GLY A 129 3.32 1.70 -53.04
C GLY A 129 4.59 1.00 -53.54
N GLU A 130 5.74 1.67 -53.46
CA GLU A 130 7.05 1.07 -53.77
C GLU A 130 7.55 0.16 -52.64
N VAL A 131 7.16 0.48 -51.39
CA VAL A 131 7.43 -0.34 -50.21
C VAL A 131 6.12 -0.94 -49.72
N ASN A 132 6.04 -2.27 -49.75
CA ASN A 132 4.87 -3.00 -49.28
C ASN A 132 4.86 -3.10 -47.75
N VAL A 133 3.73 -2.74 -47.14
CA VAL A 133 3.47 -2.93 -45.71
C VAL A 133 2.47 -4.07 -45.56
N VAL A 134 2.85 -5.10 -44.81
CA VAL A 134 2.02 -6.29 -44.60
C VAL A 134 1.68 -6.41 -43.13
N GLU A 135 0.38 -6.49 -42.84
CA GLU A 135 -0.12 -6.75 -41.50
C GLU A 135 -0.24 -8.27 -41.30
N VAL A 136 0.48 -8.80 -40.30
CA VAL A 136 0.47 -10.22 -39.98
C VAL A 136 0.19 -10.39 -38.49
N GLN A 137 -0.91 -11.07 -38.18
CA GLN A 137 -1.22 -11.49 -36.82
C GLN A 137 -0.70 -12.92 -36.62
N THR A 138 0.26 -13.09 -35.73
CA THR A 138 0.82 -14.39 -35.39
C THR A 138 0.37 -14.84 -34.00
N PRO A 139 0.08 -16.14 -33.78
CA PRO A 139 -0.27 -16.66 -32.46
C PRO A 139 0.92 -16.66 -31.49
N THR A 140 2.15 -16.63 -32.02
CA THR A 140 3.40 -16.51 -31.25
C THR A 140 4.33 -15.49 -31.93
N PRO A 141 5.25 -14.83 -31.18
CA PRO A 141 6.19 -13.88 -31.77
C PRO A 141 7.08 -14.55 -32.83
N SER A 142 7.19 -13.93 -34.01
CA SER A 142 8.12 -14.38 -35.05
C SER A 142 9.59 -14.31 -34.58
N PRO A 143 10.54 -15.00 -35.22
CA PRO A 143 11.95 -14.92 -34.84
C PRO A 143 12.50 -13.48 -34.75
N PHE A 144 12.04 -12.58 -35.64
CA PHE A 144 12.44 -11.16 -35.62
C PHE A 144 11.76 -10.40 -34.49
N ALA A 145 10.45 -10.60 -34.28
CA ALA A 145 9.72 -9.96 -33.18
C ALA A 145 10.22 -10.43 -31.80
N ARG A 146 10.66 -11.69 -31.68
CA ARG A 146 11.19 -12.28 -30.45
C ARG A 146 12.43 -11.53 -29.95
N SER A 147 13.34 -11.13 -30.85
CA SER A 147 14.51 -10.32 -30.51
C SER A 147 14.13 -8.95 -29.93
N LEU A 148 13.12 -8.30 -30.51
CA LEU A 148 12.61 -7.00 -30.07
C LEU A 148 11.94 -7.06 -28.68
N VAL A 149 11.08 -8.06 -28.46
CA VAL A 149 10.38 -8.28 -27.17
C VAL A 149 11.36 -8.65 -26.06
N PHE A 150 12.41 -9.41 -26.38
CA PHE A 150 13.46 -9.79 -25.45
C PHE A 150 14.22 -8.57 -24.89
N GLN A 151 14.67 -7.67 -25.77
CA GLN A 151 15.41 -6.48 -25.33
C GLN A 151 14.54 -5.53 -24.49
N PHE A 152 13.27 -5.39 -24.86
CA PHE A 152 12.29 -4.60 -24.10
C PHE A 152 12.12 -5.12 -22.66
N THR A 153 12.09 -6.44 -22.47
CA THR A 153 11.81 -7.06 -21.17
C THR A 153 13.05 -7.22 -20.29
N ALA A 154 14.23 -7.45 -20.88
CA ALA A 154 15.50 -7.45 -20.16
C ALA A 154 15.78 -6.11 -19.46
N ALA A 155 15.40 -4.98 -20.05
CA ALA A 155 15.55 -3.67 -19.42
C ALA A 155 14.74 -3.52 -18.11
N HIS A 156 13.65 -4.28 -17.96
CA HIS A 156 12.79 -4.26 -16.77
C HIS A 156 13.13 -5.36 -15.74
N LEU A 157 13.70 -6.49 -16.16
CA LEU A 157 13.98 -7.63 -15.28
C LEU A 157 15.23 -7.44 -14.40
N TYR A 158 16.20 -6.65 -14.87
CA TYR A 158 17.51 -6.46 -14.21
C TYR A 158 17.59 -5.21 -13.32
N ASP A 159 16.47 -4.55 -13.01
CA ASP A 159 16.45 -3.52 -11.97
C ASP A 159 16.46 -4.20 -10.60
N THR A 160 17.65 -4.26 -10.00
CA THR A 160 18.03 -5.17 -8.91
C THR A 160 17.13 -5.15 -7.66
N ASP A 161 16.30 -4.12 -7.45
CA ASP A 161 15.52 -3.89 -6.22
C ASP A 161 14.00 -4.15 -6.31
N THR A 162 13.48 -4.74 -7.38
CA THR A 162 12.03 -5.07 -7.47
C THR A 162 11.62 -6.19 -6.49
N PRO A 163 10.52 -6.02 -5.70
CA PRO A 163 9.97 -7.07 -4.84
C PRO A 163 9.67 -8.36 -5.60
N LEU A 164 9.78 -9.52 -4.92
CA LEU A 164 9.55 -10.84 -5.54
C LEU A 164 8.17 -10.95 -6.23
N ALA A 165 7.13 -10.30 -5.69
CA ALA A 165 5.80 -10.28 -6.28
C ALA A 165 5.77 -9.54 -7.63
N GLU A 166 6.46 -8.40 -7.75
CA GLU A 166 6.55 -7.63 -9.00
C GLU A 166 7.41 -8.38 -10.03
N LYS A 167 8.49 -9.03 -9.59
CA LYS A 167 9.31 -9.93 -10.44
C LYS A 167 8.49 -11.10 -10.96
N ARG A 168 7.66 -11.73 -10.10
CA ARG A 168 6.74 -12.81 -10.48
C ARG A 168 5.67 -12.33 -11.45
N MET A 169 5.11 -11.14 -11.25
CA MET A 169 4.15 -10.53 -12.18
C MET A 169 4.77 -10.29 -13.55
N ALA A 170 5.98 -9.70 -13.60
CA ALA A 170 6.72 -9.48 -14.84
C ALA A 170 7.07 -10.80 -15.55
N ALA A 171 7.41 -11.84 -14.79
CA ALA A 171 7.66 -13.18 -15.32
C ALA A 171 6.39 -13.86 -15.87
N LEU A 172 5.24 -13.73 -15.18
CA LEU A 172 3.96 -14.28 -15.64
C LEU A 172 3.42 -13.59 -16.90
N THR A 173 3.85 -12.35 -17.18
CA THR A 173 3.55 -11.65 -18.45
C THR A 173 4.43 -12.09 -19.62
N LEU A 174 5.52 -12.83 -19.39
CA LEU A 174 6.42 -13.31 -20.44
C LEU A 174 5.94 -14.61 -21.10
N ASP A 175 6.30 -14.80 -22.37
CA ASP A 175 6.05 -16.03 -23.10
C ASP A 175 6.91 -17.20 -22.55
N ARG A 176 6.30 -18.39 -22.48
CA ARG A 176 6.86 -19.62 -21.88
C ARG A 176 8.14 -20.09 -22.58
N SER A 177 8.20 -19.95 -23.90
CA SER A 177 9.36 -20.35 -24.70
C SER A 177 10.60 -19.48 -24.40
N LEU A 178 10.38 -18.20 -24.11
CA LEU A 178 11.41 -17.22 -23.75
C LEU A 178 11.95 -17.43 -22.32
N LEU A 179 11.09 -17.78 -21.37
CA LEU A 179 11.50 -18.02 -19.97
C LEU A 179 12.45 -19.23 -19.83
N LYS A 180 12.20 -20.30 -20.58
CA LYS A 180 12.97 -21.57 -20.51
C LYS A 180 14.39 -21.44 -21.04
N GLU A 181 14.62 -20.52 -21.97
CA GLU A 181 15.93 -20.26 -22.60
C GLU A 181 16.78 -19.25 -21.78
N LEU A 182 16.12 -18.37 -21.02
CA LEU A 182 16.74 -17.26 -20.29
C LEU A 182 17.17 -17.57 -18.86
N LEU A 183 16.39 -18.38 -18.13
CA LEU A 183 16.54 -18.53 -16.68
C LEU A 183 17.11 -19.90 -16.25
N GLY A 184 17.46 -20.76 -17.21
CA GLY A 184 17.72 -22.17 -16.93
C GLY A 184 16.44 -22.88 -16.45
N GLU A 185 16.58 -24.06 -15.83
CA GLU A 185 15.47 -24.87 -15.30
C GLU A 185 14.75 -24.22 -14.09
N THR A 186 14.29 -22.97 -14.18
CA THR A 186 13.32 -22.43 -13.23
C THR A 186 11.94 -22.92 -13.66
N SER A 187 11.42 -23.91 -12.94
CA SER A 187 10.11 -24.50 -13.19
C SER A 187 8.99 -23.49 -12.91
N LEU A 188 7.92 -23.52 -13.72
CA LEU A 188 6.70 -22.71 -13.55
C LEU A 188 6.11 -22.76 -12.12
N VAL A 189 6.45 -23.80 -11.35
CA VAL A 189 6.16 -23.98 -9.92
C VAL A 189 6.38 -22.70 -9.10
N ASP A 190 7.46 -21.95 -9.33
CA ASP A 190 7.79 -20.76 -8.52
C ASP A 190 6.90 -19.53 -8.84
N LEU A 191 6.12 -19.61 -9.92
CA LEU A 191 5.29 -18.53 -10.44
C LEU A 191 3.79 -18.76 -10.20
N LEU A 192 3.35 -20.00 -9.96
CA LEU A 192 1.94 -20.34 -9.77
C LEU A 192 1.60 -20.42 -8.28
N ASP A 193 0.44 -19.87 -7.90
CA ASP A 193 -0.03 -19.91 -6.51
C ASP A 193 -0.75 -21.23 -6.20
N THR A 194 -0.33 -21.95 -5.15
CA THR A 194 -0.87 -23.28 -4.80
C THR A 194 -2.37 -23.22 -4.49
N GLU A 195 -2.82 -22.19 -3.78
CA GLU A 195 -4.24 -22.00 -3.47
C GLU A 195 -5.07 -21.74 -4.75
N ALA A 196 -4.51 -21.01 -5.72
CA ALA A 196 -5.14 -20.83 -7.03
C ALA A 196 -5.27 -22.14 -7.82
N ILE A 197 -4.29 -23.05 -7.72
CA ILE A 197 -4.34 -24.39 -8.34
C ILE A 197 -5.49 -25.22 -7.74
N GLU A 198 -5.59 -25.27 -6.41
CA GLU A 198 -6.60 -26.05 -5.67
C GLU A 198 -8.02 -25.52 -5.88
N ASN A 199 -8.19 -24.20 -5.87
CA ASN A 199 -9.48 -23.56 -6.13
C ASN A 199 -9.94 -23.80 -7.57
N LEU A 200 -9.03 -23.69 -8.55
CA LEU A 200 -9.36 -23.96 -9.95
C LEU A 200 -9.71 -25.44 -10.18
N GLU A 201 -8.98 -26.36 -9.56
CA GLU A 201 -9.31 -27.80 -9.59
C GLU A 201 -10.75 -28.03 -9.07
N SER A 202 -11.08 -27.46 -7.91
CA SER A 202 -12.42 -27.58 -7.31
C SER A 202 -13.52 -27.02 -8.21
N ASP A 203 -13.27 -25.90 -8.88
CA ASP A 203 -14.20 -25.28 -9.84
C ASP A 203 -14.38 -26.11 -11.10
N LEU A 204 -13.28 -26.59 -11.70
CA LEU A 204 -13.31 -27.44 -12.89
C LEU A 204 -14.03 -28.76 -12.59
N GLN A 205 -13.79 -29.33 -11.41
CA GLN A 205 -14.43 -30.54 -10.90
C GLN A 205 -15.86 -30.33 -10.39
N ARG A 206 -16.40 -29.09 -10.39
CA ARG A 206 -17.76 -28.77 -9.93
C ARG A 206 -18.02 -29.13 -8.47
N LEU A 207 -17.00 -28.96 -7.62
CA LEU A 207 -17.05 -29.20 -6.18
C LEU A 207 -17.29 -27.92 -5.37
N SER A 208 -17.17 -26.74 -5.98
CA SER A 208 -17.50 -25.48 -5.32
C SER A 208 -19.01 -25.34 -5.08
N GLU A 209 -19.40 -24.67 -3.99
CA GLU A 209 -20.79 -24.57 -3.53
C GLU A 209 -21.73 -24.01 -4.63
N ASP A 210 -21.26 -23.03 -5.40
CA ASP A 210 -22.01 -22.39 -6.49
C ASP A 210 -22.17 -23.29 -7.74
N ARG A 211 -21.50 -24.44 -7.78
CA ARG A 211 -21.40 -25.32 -8.96
C ARG A 211 -22.08 -26.67 -8.78
N LEU A 212 -22.57 -26.97 -7.58
CA LEU A 212 -23.26 -28.23 -7.28
C LEU A 212 -24.59 -28.31 -8.05
N ALA A 213 -24.88 -29.49 -8.62
CA ALA A 213 -26.13 -29.72 -9.33
C ALA A 213 -27.31 -29.86 -8.34
N GLN A 214 -28.38 -29.13 -8.63
CA GLN A 214 -29.57 -29.04 -7.75
C GLN A 214 -30.81 -29.74 -8.34
N HIS A 215 -30.74 -30.24 -9.57
CA HIS A 215 -31.83 -30.91 -10.27
C HIS A 215 -31.28 -31.90 -11.32
N ALA A 216 -32.17 -32.72 -11.90
CA ALA A 216 -31.82 -33.77 -12.86
C ALA A 216 -31.05 -33.25 -14.09
N ASP A 217 -31.50 -32.14 -14.70
CA ASP A 217 -30.76 -31.57 -15.85
C ASP A 217 -29.35 -31.11 -15.48
N GLY A 218 -29.18 -30.54 -14.27
CA GLY A 218 -27.86 -30.17 -13.77
C GLY A 218 -26.94 -31.37 -13.60
N LEU A 219 -27.48 -32.53 -13.22
CA LEU A 219 -26.72 -33.78 -13.14
C LEU A 219 -26.33 -34.30 -14.53
N HIS A 220 -27.23 -34.24 -15.51
CA HIS A 220 -26.89 -34.62 -16.88
C HIS A 220 -25.82 -33.69 -17.48
N ASP A 221 -25.90 -32.38 -17.21
CA ASP A 221 -24.87 -31.40 -17.58
C ASP A 221 -23.51 -31.70 -16.93
N LEU A 222 -23.48 -32.21 -15.69
CA LEU A 222 -22.24 -32.66 -15.05
C LEU A 222 -21.61 -33.81 -15.84
N LEU A 223 -22.40 -34.82 -16.22
CA LEU A 223 -21.92 -35.98 -17.00
C LEU A 223 -21.42 -35.57 -18.38
N ARG A 224 -22.10 -34.65 -19.07
CA ARG A 224 -21.65 -34.14 -20.37
C ARG A 224 -20.33 -33.35 -20.28
N ARG A 225 -20.08 -32.66 -19.16
CA ARG A 225 -18.87 -31.84 -18.97
C ARG A 225 -17.69 -32.67 -18.44
N LEU A 226 -17.90 -33.46 -17.39
CA LEU A 226 -16.86 -34.20 -16.69
C LEU A 226 -16.61 -35.58 -17.31
N GLY A 227 -17.61 -36.14 -18.01
CA GLY A 227 -17.61 -37.53 -18.47
C GLY A 227 -18.14 -38.47 -17.41
N ASP A 228 -17.46 -39.62 -17.26
CA ASP A 228 -17.89 -40.69 -16.38
C ASP A 228 -17.75 -40.33 -14.90
N LEU A 229 -18.81 -40.56 -14.13
CA LEU A 229 -18.81 -40.35 -12.69
C LEU A 229 -19.32 -41.58 -11.96
N SER A 230 -18.66 -41.94 -10.86
CA SER A 230 -19.18 -42.95 -9.92
C SER A 230 -20.32 -42.36 -9.09
N GLY A 231 -21.16 -43.24 -8.51
CA GLY A 231 -22.23 -42.80 -7.61
C GLY A 231 -21.74 -41.98 -6.41
N LYS A 232 -20.50 -42.20 -5.95
CA LYS A 232 -19.86 -41.40 -4.89
C LYS A 232 -19.46 -40.01 -5.41
N ALA A 233 -18.90 -39.93 -6.62
CA ALA A 233 -18.49 -38.67 -7.24
C ALA A 233 -19.68 -37.77 -7.59
N ILE A 234 -20.82 -38.37 -7.98
CA ILE A 234 -22.07 -37.64 -8.19
C ILE A 234 -22.59 -37.05 -6.87
N LYS A 235 -22.56 -37.84 -5.79
CA LYS A 235 -22.99 -37.39 -4.47
C LYS A 235 -22.22 -36.17 -3.97
N SER A 236 -20.91 -36.08 -4.24
CA SER A 236 -20.11 -34.92 -3.82
C SER A 236 -20.32 -33.67 -4.68
N ARG A 237 -21.06 -33.77 -5.80
CA ARG A 237 -21.32 -32.70 -6.77
C ARG A 237 -22.81 -32.32 -6.86
N THR A 238 -23.64 -32.79 -5.93
CA THR A 238 -25.09 -32.61 -5.96
C THR A 238 -25.63 -32.14 -4.61
N VAL A 239 -26.68 -31.33 -4.64
CA VAL A 239 -27.48 -30.95 -3.48
C VAL A 239 -28.91 -31.44 -3.71
N GLY A 240 -29.23 -32.63 -3.19
CA GLY A 240 -30.56 -33.25 -3.35
C GLY A 240 -30.49 -34.76 -3.55
N ASP A 241 -31.62 -35.35 -3.97
CA ASP A 241 -31.73 -36.79 -4.18
C ASP A 241 -31.29 -37.21 -5.59
N TYR A 242 -29.97 -37.24 -5.78
CA TYR A 242 -29.33 -37.61 -7.05
C TYR A 242 -29.70 -39.02 -7.53
N LYS A 243 -30.11 -39.93 -6.65
CA LYS A 243 -30.48 -41.30 -7.05
C LYS A 243 -31.76 -41.31 -7.85
N THR A 244 -32.77 -40.58 -7.39
CA THR A 244 -34.04 -40.43 -8.11
C THR A 244 -33.83 -39.79 -9.48
N TRP A 245 -32.98 -38.76 -9.54
CA TRP A 245 -32.63 -38.11 -10.81
C TRP A 245 -31.92 -39.06 -11.78
N LEU A 246 -30.99 -39.90 -11.29
CA LEU A 246 -30.36 -40.92 -12.13
C LEU A 246 -31.38 -41.90 -12.69
N THR A 247 -32.32 -42.39 -11.88
CA THR A 247 -33.37 -43.30 -12.35
C THR A 247 -34.21 -42.65 -13.45
N THR A 248 -34.67 -41.41 -13.26
CA THR A 248 -35.42 -40.67 -14.28
C THR A 248 -34.62 -40.46 -15.55
N LEU A 249 -33.35 -40.05 -15.45
CA LEU A 249 -32.49 -39.82 -16.63
C LEU A 249 -32.18 -41.12 -17.39
N GLN A 250 -32.13 -42.27 -16.70
CA GLN A 250 -31.97 -43.57 -17.36
C GLN A 250 -33.25 -44.00 -18.08
N GLU A 251 -34.42 -43.79 -17.48
CA GLU A 251 -35.73 -44.04 -18.11
C GLU A 251 -35.95 -43.15 -19.36
N GLU A 252 -35.46 -41.91 -19.32
CA GLU A 252 -35.49 -40.96 -20.44
C GLU A 252 -34.40 -41.20 -21.51
N TYR A 253 -33.56 -42.24 -21.37
CA TYR A 253 -32.41 -42.50 -22.26
C TYR A 253 -31.42 -41.33 -22.35
N ARG A 254 -31.18 -40.60 -21.27
CA ARG A 254 -30.20 -39.50 -21.21
C ARG A 254 -28.90 -39.89 -20.52
N VAL A 255 -28.93 -40.93 -19.69
CA VAL A 255 -27.78 -41.44 -18.93
C VAL A 255 -27.69 -42.95 -19.07
N VAL A 256 -26.46 -43.45 -19.21
CA VAL A 256 -26.16 -44.87 -19.35
C VAL A 256 -25.28 -45.30 -18.17
N ALA A 257 -25.65 -46.43 -17.55
CA ALA A 257 -24.80 -47.07 -16.56
C ALA A 257 -23.84 -48.04 -17.27
N ILE A 258 -22.55 -47.89 -16.96
CA ILE A 258 -21.48 -48.69 -17.53
C ILE A 258 -20.62 -49.28 -16.41
N THR A 259 -19.86 -50.32 -16.72
CA THR A 259 -18.83 -50.87 -15.82
C THR A 259 -17.47 -50.57 -16.41
N MET A 260 -16.61 -49.88 -15.65
CA MET A 260 -15.28 -49.51 -16.10
C MET A 260 -14.28 -49.67 -14.96
N ALA A 261 -13.13 -50.29 -15.23
CA ALA A 261 -12.10 -50.58 -14.24
C ALA A 261 -12.61 -51.28 -12.96
N GLY A 262 -13.64 -52.13 -13.08
CA GLY A 262 -14.23 -52.88 -11.97
C GLY A 262 -15.21 -52.08 -11.09
N GLU A 263 -15.57 -50.86 -11.47
CA GLU A 263 -16.54 -50.02 -10.74
C GLU A 263 -17.71 -49.60 -11.66
N GLY A 264 -18.91 -49.51 -11.09
CA GLY A 264 -20.09 -48.99 -11.79
C GLY A 264 -20.03 -47.46 -11.92
N ARG A 265 -20.15 -46.96 -13.14
CA ARG A 265 -20.12 -45.52 -13.47
C ARG A 265 -21.30 -45.14 -14.35
N TYR A 266 -21.58 -43.84 -14.38
CA TYR A 266 -22.62 -43.25 -15.20
C TYR A 266 -21.99 -42.32 -16.23
N ILE A 267 -22.48 -42.36 -17.46
CA ILE A 267 -22.08 -41.46 -18.56
C ILE A 267 -23.34 -40.86 -19.21
N ALA A 268 -23.17 -39.73 -19.91
CA ALA A 268 -24.21 -39.24 -20.79
C ALA A 268 -24.39 -40.19 -21.99
N ILE A 269 -25.62 -40.36 -22.49
CA ILE A 269 -25.87 -41.29 -23.61
C ILE A 269 -25.09 -40.89 -24.87
N GLU A 270 -24.84 -39.60 -25.05
CA GLU A 270 -24.11 -39.04 -26.19
C GLU A 270 -22.66 -39.51 -26.27
N ASP A 271 -22.11 -39.99 -25.15
CA ASP A 271 -20.72 -40.48 -25.08
C ASP A 271 -20.63 -42.01 -25.20
N ALA A 272 -21.75 -42.72 -25.37
CA ALA A 272 -21.78 -44.19 -25.36
C ALA A 272 -20.81 -44.80 -26.38
N SER A 273 -20.80 -44.32 -27.63
CA SER A 273 -19.86 -44.78 -28.65
C SER A 273 -18.40 -44.46 -28.32
N ILE A 274 -18.12 -43.30 -27.73
CA ILE A 274 -16.77 -42.89 -27.32
C ILE A 274 -16.21 -43.89 -26.29
N TYR A 275 -16.98 -44.22 -25.24
CA TYR A 275 -16.53 -45.16 -24.21
C TYR A 275 -16.41 -46.59 -24.73
N ARG A 276 -17.32 -47.04 -25.61
CA ARG A 276 -17.21 -48.34 -26.28
C ARG A 276 -15.95 -48.42 -27.13
N ASP A 277 -15.72 -47.45 -28.00
CA ASP A 277 -14.64 -47.49 -28.99
C ASP A 277 -13.26 -47.21 -28.37
N ALA A 278 -13.19 -46.38 -27.31
CA ALA A 278 -11.93 -46.06 -26.64
C ALA A 278 -11.48 -47.11 -25.62
N LEU A 279 -12.43 -47.70 -24.87
CA LEU A 279 -12.15 -48.48 -23.66
C LEU A 279 -12.75 -49.89 -23.68
N ASP A 280 -13.40 -50.29 -24.78
CA ASP A 280 -14.07 -51.58 -24.95
C ASP A 280 -15.13 -51.85 -23.87
N VAL A 281 -15.88 -50.81 -23.50
CA VAL A 281 -16.90 -50.87 -22.45
C VAL A 281 -18.18 -51.51 -23.00
N GLU A 282 -18.72 -52.50 -22.29
CA GLU A 282 -20.02 -53.10 -22.59
C GLU A 282 -21.16 -52.10 -22.34
N LEU A 283 -21.95 -51.83 -23.38
CA LEU A 283 -23.11 -50.95 -23.31
C LEU A 283 -24.41 -51.74 -23.10
N PRO A 284 -25.41 -51.19 -22.40
CA PRO A 284 -26.73 -51.81 -22.27
C PRO A 284 -27.44 -52.00 -23.62
N ASN A 285 -28.23 -53.07 -23.72
CA ASN A 285 -29.04 -53.36 -24.91
C ASN A 285 -30.18 -52.33 -25.08
N GLY A 286 -30.49 -51.98 -26.34
CA GLY A 286 -31.64 -51.11 -26.67
C GLY A 286 -31.33 -49.62 -26.78
N LEU A 287 -30.06 -49.23 -26.84
CA LEU A 287 -29.67 -47.84 -27.13
C LEU A 287 -30.00 -47.47 -28.60
N PRO A 288 -30.44 -46.23 -28.88
CA PRO A 288 -30.69 -45.78 -30.25
C PRO A 288 -29.42 -45.84 -31.12
N PRO A 289 -29.53 -46.28 -32.40
CA PRO A 289 -28.36 -46.47 -33.26
C PRO A 289 -27.56 -45.19 -33.53
N THR A 290 -28.21 -44.02 -33.46
CA THR A 290 -27.57 -42.70 -33.62
C THR A 290 -26.46 -42.44 -32.59
N PHE A 291 -26.55 -43.01 -31.39
CA PHE A 291 -25.53 -42.87 -30.34
C PHE A 291 -24.46 -43.97 -30.38
N LEU A 292 -24.53 -44.87 -31.36
CA LEU A 292 -23.61 -46.01 -31.53
C LEU A 292 -22.72 -45.85 -32.77
N GLU A 293 -22.82 -44.73 -33.48
CA GLU A 293 -21.97 -44.41 -34.63
C GLU A 293 -20.50 -44.32 -34.20
N PRO A 294 -19.54 -44.87 -34.98
CA PRO A 294 -18.12 -44.83 -34.64
C PRO A 294 -17.59 -43.40 -34.56
N VAL A 295 -16.75 -43.13 -33.57
CA VAL A 295 -16.12 -41.81 -33.37
C VAL A 295 -14.65 -41.85 -33.76
N GLU A 296 -14.19 -40.80 -34.43
CA GLU A 296 -12.77 -40.64 -34.77
C GLU A 296 -11.95 -40.30 -33.51
N ALA A 297 -10.81 -40.98 -33.31
CA ALA A 297 -9.91 -40.81 -32.16
C ALA A 297 -10.65 -40.74 -30.79
N PRO A 298 -11.39 -41.80 -30.41
CA PRO A 298 -12.28 -41.76 -29.24
C PRO A 298 -11.50 -41.61 -27.93
N LEU A 299 -10.30 -42.21 -27.83
CA LEU A 299 -9.42 -42.05 -26.67
C LEU A 299 -8.90 -40.61 -26.52
N GLU A 300 -8.51 -39.96 -27.63
CA GLU A 300 -8.07 -38.56 -27.60
C GLU A 300 -9.21 -37.65 -27.13
N SER A 301 -10.45 -37.93 -27.54
CA SER A 301 -11.63 -37.19 -27.10
C SER A 301 -11.84 -37.27 -25.58
N LEU A 302 -11.65 -38.45 -24.97
CA LEU A 302 -11.70 -38.62 -23.50
C LEU A 302 -10.55 -37.88 -22.80
N LEU A 303 -9.33 -37.99 -23.31
CA LEU A 303 -8.16 -37.33 -22.73
C LEU A 303 -8.21 -35.81 -22.85
N LEU A 304 -8.76 -35.27 -23.94
CA LEU A 304 -9.00 -33.83 -24.08
C LEU A 304 -10.07 -33.32 -23.11
N ARG A 305 -11.14 -34.10 -22.88
CA ARG A 305 -12.11 -33.77 -21.85
C ARG A 305 -11.48 -33.80 -20.46
N TRP A 306 -10.67 -34.80 -20.17
CA TRP A 306 -9.90 -34.89 -18.93
C TRP A 306 -9.01 -33.65 -18.75
N ALA A 307 -8.27 -33.25 -19.77
CA ALA A 307 -7.37 -32.09 -19.70
C ALA A 307 -8.13 -30.77 -19.42
N ARG A 308 -9.34 -30.60 -19.96
CA ARG A 308 -10.18 -29.41 -19.73
C ARG A 308 -10.84 -29.36 -18.36
N THR A 309 -10.88 -30.46 -17.64
CA THR A 309 -11.61 -30.61 -16.37
C THR A 309 -10.69 -30.77 -15.16
N HIS A 310 -9.38 -30.78 -15.37
CA HIS A 310 -8.39 -30.86 -14.31
C HIS A 310 -7.37 -29.72 -14.45
N SER A 311 -6.94 -29.20 -13.30
CA SER A 311 -5.71 -28.44 -13.10
C SER A 311 -4.50 -29.34 -13.40
N PRO A 312 -3.25 -28.83 -13.46
CA PRO A 312 -2.09 -29.63 -13.87
C PRO A 312 -2.06 -31.04 -13.25
N PHE A 313 -1.94 -32.05 -14.12
CA PHE A 313 -2.16 -33.45 -13.77
C PHE A 313 -1.11 -34.36 -14.41
N HIS A 314 -0.87 -35.52 -13.81
CA HIS A 314 0.05 -36.52 -14.35
C HIS A 314 -0.68 -37.54 -15.25
N SER A 315 0.07 -38.16 -16.18
CA SER A 315 -0.44 -39.26 -17.00
C SER A 315 -0.99 -40.41 -16.15
N SER A 316 -0.36 -40.72 -15.01
CA SER A 316 -0.79 -41.81 -14.12
C SER A 316 -2.21 -41.64 -13.58
N LYS A 317 -2.64 -40.42 -13.27
CA LYS A 317 -4.00 -40.16 -12.78
C LYS A 317 -5.05 -40.44 -13.85
N ALA A 318 -4.84 -39.96 -15.08
CA ALA A 318 -5.75 -40.24 -16.19
C ALA A 318 -5.77 -41.74 -16.55
N ALA A 319 -4.60 -42.38 -16.55
CA ALA A 319 -4.45 -43.82 -16.77
C ALA A 319 -5.22 -44.65 -15.74
N GLN A 320 -5.12 -44.28 -14.46
CA GLN A 320 -5.90 -44.91 -13.39
C GLN A 320 -7.41 -44.68 -13.56
N GLN A 321 -7.84 -43.48 -13.96
CA GLN A 321 -9.25 -43.19 -14.19
C GLN A 321 -9.86 -44.10 -15.24
N PHE A 322 -9.19 -44.25 -16.39
CA PHE A 322 -9.69 -44.98 -17.55
C PHE A 322 -9.30 -46.47 -17.58
N GLY A 323 -8.51 -46.94 -16.61
CA GLY A 323 -8.05 -48.34 -16.56
C GLY A 323 -7.04 -48.70 -17.65
N LEU A 324 -6.27 -47.73 -18.14
CA LEU A 324 -5.31 -47.90 -19.23
C LEU A 324 -3.86 -47.93 -18.71
N PRO A 325 -2.92 -48.57 -19.42
CA PRO A 325 -1.49 -48.42 -19.14
C PRO A 325 -1.01 -46.97 -19.30
N THR A 326 -0.25 -46.46 -18.32
CA THR A 326 0.27 -45.08 -18.32
C THR A 326 1.08 -44.74 -19.56
N ALA A 327 1.78 -45.72 -20.15
CA ALA A 327 2.56 -45.54 -21.37
C ALA A 327 1.69 -45.15 -22.59
N ILE A 328 0.49 -45.73 -22.71
CA ILE A 328 -0.45 -45.42 -23.80
C ILE A 328 -0.98 -44.00 -23.62
N VAL A 329 -1.44 -43.66 -22.42
CA VAL A 329 -1.95 -42.33 -22.09
C VAL A 329 -0.90 -41.24 -22.31
N THR A 330 0.35 -41.52 -21.92
CA THR A 330 1.48 -40.61 -22.12
C THR A 330 1.78 -40.41 -23.61
N HIS A 331 1.71 -41.48 -24.42
CA HIS A 331 1.88 -41.38 -25.86
C HIS A 331 0.79 -40.51 -26.51
N CYS A 332 -0.47 -40.71 -26.12
CA CYS A 332 -1.58 -39.88 -26.61
C CYS A 332 -1.43 -38.40 -26.21
N PHE A 333 -1.04 -38.11 -24.95
CA PHE A 333 -0.80 -36.71 -24.56
C PHE A 333 0.37 -36.06 -25.30
N ARG A 334 1.42 -36.82 -25.65
CA ARG A 334 2.49 -36.30 -26.53
C ARG A 334 1.97 -35.95 -27.91
N ALA A 335 1.14 -36.79 -28.53
CA ALA A 335 0.52 -36.47 -29.82
C ALA A 335 -0.41 -35.24 -29.72
N LEU A 336 -1.15 -35.10 -28.62
CA LEU A 336 -1.97 -33.91 -28.36
C LEU A 336 -1.13 -32.65 -28.10
N GLU A 337 0.07 -32.78 -27.52
CA GLU A 337 1.02 -31.69 -27.33
C GLU A 337 1.60 -31.21 -28.67
N GLU A 338 1.96 -32.13 -29.57
CA GLU A 338 2.44 -31.79 -30.93
C GLU A 338 1.42 -30.93 -31.70
N HIS A 339 0.12 -31.17 -31.45
CA HIS A 339 -0.99 -30.37 -32.01
C HIS A 339 -1.40 -29.16 -31.15
N GLY A 340 -0.66 -28.86 -30.07
CA GLY A 340 -0.90 -27.72 -29.19
C GLY A 340 -2.19 -27.79 -28.37
N LYS A 341 -2.80 -28.97 -28.22
CA LYS A 341 -4.04 -29.17 -27.46
C LYS A 341 -3.79 -29.33 -25.95
N VAL A 342 -2.61 -29.80 -25.56
CA VAL A 342 -2.13 -29.87 -24.17
C VAL A 342 -0.69 -29.37 -24.10
N LEU A 343 -0.22 -29.06 -22.89
CA LEU A 343 1.12 -28.55 -22.64
C LEU A 343 1.82 -29.41 -21.60
N GLN A 344 3.05 -29.87 -21.87
CA GLN A 344 3.87 -30.60 -20.89
C GLN A 344 4.82 -29.66 -20.15
N ASP A 345 4.75 -29.56 -18.82
CA ASP A 345 5.72 -28.78 -18.02
C ASP A 345 5.77 -29.25 -16.57
N THR A 346 6.55 -28.60 -15.71
CA THR A 346 6.55 -28.84 -14.25
C THR A 346 5.73 -27.74 -13.57
N PHE A 347 4.52 -28.05 -13.12
CA PHE A 347 3.56 -27.10 -12.56
C PHE A 347 3.39 -27.24 -11.04
N THR A 348 3.41 -28.47 -10.48
CA THR A 348 3.11 -28.68 -9.05
C THR A 348 4.29 -29.08 -8.16
N GLY A 349 5.51 -29.13 -8.70
CA GLY A 349 6.76 -29.34 -7.95
C GLY A 349 7.76 -30.22 -8.72
N PRO A 350 9.01 -30.32 -8.26
CA PRO A 350 10.01 -31.19 -8.88
C PRO A 350 9.69 -32.66 -8.58
N GLN A 351 8.78 -33.26 -9.34
CA GLN A 351 8.57 -34.71 -9.34
C GLN A 351 9.30 -35.36 -10.51
N ALA A 352 9.81 -36.56 -10.25
CA ALA A 352 10.77 -37.28 -11.08
C ALA A 352 10.32 -37.38 -12.56
N ALA A 353 11.30 -37.25 -13.46
CA ALA A 353 11.18 -37.30 -14.93
C ALA A 353 10.44 -38.52 -15.53
N ALA A 354 9.96 -39.46 -14.70
CA ALA A 354 9.27 -40.68 -15.11
C ALA A 354 7.78 -40.49 -15.44
N ASP A 355 7.08 -39.51 -14.85
CA ASP A 355 5.65 -39.27 -15.08
C ASP A 355 5.38 -37.79 -15.44
N PRO A 356 5.22 -37.46 -16.73
CA PRO A 356 5.07 -36.07 -17.17
C PRO A 356 3.78 -35.44 -16.65
N GLU A 357 3.87 -34.16 -16.26
CA GLU A 357 2.70 -33.32 -15.95
C GLU A 357 2.20 -32.61 -17.21
N TRP A 358 0.87 -32.54 -17.33
CA TRP A 358 0.15 -31.97 -18.45
C TRP A 358 -0.85 -30.92 -17.97
N CYS A 359 -1.13 -29.94 -18.82
CA CYS A 359 -2.17 -28.94 -18.57
C CYS A 359 -2.81 -28.48 -19.88
N ASP A 360 -4.11 -28.23 -19.88
CA ASP A 360 -4.82 -27.62 -21.01
C ASP A 360 -4.42 -26.12 -21.14
N PRO A 361 -4.20 -25.59 -22.37
CA PRO A 361 -3.80 -24.20 -22.57
C PRO A 361 -4.77 -23.15 -22.01
N GLU A 362 -6.08 -23.41 -22.03
CA GLU A 362 -7.11 -22.53 -21.48
C GLU A 362 -7.10 -22.57 -19.95
N VAL A 363 -6.94 -23.77 -19.37
CA VAL A 363 -6.80 -23.97 -17.92
C VAL A 363 -5.57 -23.23 -17.40
N LEU A 364 -4.42 -23.36 -18.07
CA LEU A 364 -3.21 -22.63 -17.71
C LEU A 364 -3.39 -21.11 -17.82
N ARG A 365 -4.08 -20.61 -18.87
CA ARG A 365 -4.38 -19.18 -19.01
C ARG A 365 -5.25 -18.65 -17.86
N ARG A 366 -6.27 -19.41 -17.44
CA ARG A 366 -7.07 -19.07 -16.24
C ARG A 366 -6.23 -19.04 -14.98
N LEU A 367 -5.40 -20.06 -14.78
CA LEU A 367 -4.53 -20.19 -13.60
C LEU A 367 -3.51 -19.05 -13.52
N ARG A 368 -2.89 -18.67 -14.66
CA ARG A 368 -2.04 -17.48 -14.78
C ARG A 368 -2.81 -16.21 -14.46
N ARG A 369 -4.00 -16.02 -15.02
CA ARG A 369 -4.83 -14.83 -14.77
C ARG A 369 -5.19 -14.69 -13.30
N THR A 370 -5.60 -15.78 -12.64
CA THR A 370 -5.95 -15.77 -11.21
C THR A 370 -4.72 -15.53 -10.32
N SER A 371 -3.60 -16.20 -10.61
CA SER A 371 -2.35 -15.98 -9.88
C SER A 371 -1.84 -14.54 -10.04
N LEU A 372 -1.92 -14.00 -11.25
CA LEU A 372 -1.55 -12.62 -11.55
C LEU A 372 -2.51 -11.62 -10.91
N ALA A 373 -3.82 -11.89 -10.89
CA ALA A 373 -4.80 -11.06 -10.20
C ALA A 373 -4.54 -10.99 -8.69
N LYS A 374 -4.22 -12.13 -8.06
CA LYS A 374 -3.82 -12.21 -6.64
C LYS A 374 -2.56 -11.39 -6.37
N LEU A 375 -1.53 -11.53 -7.20
CA LEU A 375 -0.30 -10.73 -7.10
C LEU A 375 -0.54 -9.23 -7.34
N ARG A 376 -1.42 -8.86 -8.28
CA ARG A 376 -1.83 -7.46 -8.51
C ARG A 376 -2.53 -6.88 -7.30
N GLU A 377 -3.38 -7.66 -6.63
CA GLU A 377 -4.04 -7.24 -5.40
C GLU A 377 -3.01 -7.01 -4.27
N GLU A 378 -1.99 -7.85 -4.16
CA GLU A 378 -0.89 -7.69 -3.19
C GLU A 378 0.01 -6.46 -3.44
N VAL A 379 0.19 -6.08 -4.71
CA VAL A 379 0.97 -4.91 -5.14
C VAL A 379 0.13 -3.62 -5.12
N SER A 380 -1.20 -3.73 -5.05
CA SER A 380 -2.09 -2.56 -5.08
C SER A 380 -1.88 -1.64 -3.87
N PRO A 381 -1.96 -0.31 -4.05
CA PRO A 381 -1.88 0.64 -2.96
C PRO A 381 -2.99 0.40 -1.93
N ALA A 382 -2.62 0.37 -0.66
CA ALA A 382 -3.54 0.17 0.45
C ALA A 382 -4.53 1.34 0.56
N LYS A 383 -5.82 1.02 0.73
CA LYS A 383 -6.88 2.03 0.90
C LYS A 383 -6.72 2.80 2.24
N PRO A 384 -7.29 4.02 2.36
CA PRO A 384 -7.22 4.81 3.60
C PRO A 384 -7.68 4.07 4.86
N ASP A 385 -8.69 3.20 4.76
CA ASP A 385 -9.16 2.39 5.89
C ASP A 385 -8.15 1.33 6.34
N VAL A 386 -7.32 0.82 5.43
CA VAL A 386 -6.20 -0.08 5.79
C VAL A 386 -5.19 0.69 6.63
N LEU A 387 -4.82 1.92 6.24
CA LEU A 387 -3.93 2.76 7.04
C LEU A 387 -4.55 3.10 8.41
N GLY A 388 -5.87 3.33 8.44
CA GLY A 388 -6.63 3.54 9.67
C GLY A 388 -6.68 2.33 10.62
N ARG A 389 -6.47 1.10 10.12
CA ARG A 389 -6.26 -0.11 10.95
C ARG A 389 -4.80 -0.27 11.35
N TYR A 390 -3.90 -0.11 10.39
CA TYR A 390 -2.47 -0.29 10.54
C TYR A 390 -1.87 0.67 11.56
N LEU A 391 -2.15 1.97 11.48
CA LEU A 391 -1.42 2.95 12.27
C LEU A 391 -1.70 2.85 13.79
N PRO A 392 -2.94 2.64 14.26
CA PRO A 392 -3.20 2.31 15.66
C PRO A 392 -2.49 1.03 16.13
N ALA A 393 -2.48 -0.02 15.30
CA ALA A 393 -1.78 -1.26 15.60
C ALA A 393 -0.25 -1.08 15.64
N TRP A 394 0.30 -0.28 14.72
CA TRP A 394 1.72 0.11 14.66
C TRP A 394 2.16 0.88 15.90
N HIS A 395 1.26 1.70 16.45
CA HIS A 395 1.45 2.39 17.73
C HIS A 395 1.20 1.48 18.95
N GLY A 396 0.76 0.25 18.75
CA GLY A 396 0.39 -0.69 19.80
C GLY A 396 -0.80 -0.22 20.64
N VAL A 397 -1.74 0.50 20.03
CA VAL A 397 -3.00 0.88 20.69
C VAL A 397 -3.84 -0.38 20.95
N GLY A 398 -4.34 -0.53 22.17
CA GLY A 398 -5.13 -1.72 22.56
C GLY A 398 -4.31 -2.98 22.85
N THR A 399 -2.97 -2.86 22.91
CA THR A 399 -2.10 -3.94 23.39
C THR A 399 -2.34 -4.25 24.87
N LYS A 400 -2.01 -5.47 25.30
CA LYS A 400 -1.99 -5.86 26.73
C LYS A 400 -0.62 -5.68 27.39
N ARG A 401 0.42 -5.32 26.61
CA ARG A 401 1.78 -5.13 27.11
C ARG A 401 1.88 -3.79 27.84
N GLY A 402 2.19 -3.84 29.14
CA GLY A 402 2.33 -2.68 30.02
C GLY A 402 3.75 -2.49 30.56
N GLY A 403 3.87 -1.62 31.57
CA GLY A 403 5.10 -1.39 32.33
C GLY A 403 6.08 -0.39 31.73
N MET A 404 7.19 -0.20 32.44
CA MET A 404 8.18 0.86 32.16
C MET A 404 8.84 0.72 30.78
N GLY A 405 9.23 -0.50 30.39
CA GLY A 405 9.85 -0.75 29.09
C GLY A 405 8.90 -0.44 27.92
N ARG A 406 7.59 -0.66 28.09
CA ARG A 406 6.60 -0.27 27.09
C ARG A 406 6.46 1.25 27.01
N LEU A 407 6.48 1.93 28.15
CA LEU A 407 6.46 3.40 28.18
C LEU A 407 7.67 3.97 27.43
N GLU A 408 8.87 3.41 27.62
CA GLU A 408 10.08 3.77 26.86
C GLU A 408 9.86 3.66 25.34
N GLU A 409 9.41 2.50 24.85
CA GLU A 409 9.11 2.30 23.41
C GLU A 409 8.08 3.31 22.87
N VAL A 410 7.06 3.62 23.66
CA VAL A 410 6.01 4.57 23.27
C VAL A 410 6.54 6.00 23.22
N LEU A 411 7.40 6.39 24.17
CA LEU A 411 8.02 7.70 24.20
C LEU A 411 8.99 7.88 23.04
N ASP A 412 9.74 6.84 22.67
CA ASP A 412 10.60 6.83 21.48
C ASP A 412 9.78 7.07 20.21
N GLN A 413 8.62 6.43 20.08
CA GLN A 413 7.76 6.58 18.91
C GLN A 413 7.05 7.95 18.83
N LEU A 414 6.70 8.54 19.98
CA LEU A 414 6.05 9.85 20.09
C LEU A 414 7.03 11.02 20.18
N GLU A 415 8.33 10.72 20.16
CA GLU A 415 9.41 11.69 20.33
C GLU A 415 9.30 12.85 19.32
N GLY A 416 9.26 14.09 19.81
CA GLY A 416 9.17 15.30 19.00
C GLY A 416 7.77 15.66 18.48
N THR A 417 6.74 14.86 18.74
CA THR A 417 5.36 15.22 18.36
C THR A 417 4.80 16.29 19.29
N LYS A 418 4.19 17.33 18.72
CA LYS A 418 3.56 18.45 19.45
C LYS A 418 2.15 18.07 19.91
N LEU A 419 2.00 17.62 21.15
CA LEU A 419 0.74 17.09 21.69
C LEU A 419 0.22 17.93 22.87
N PRO A 420 -1.10 18.12 23.01
CA PRO A 420 -1.67 18.68 24.23
C PRO A 420 -1.29 17.82 25.43
N PHE A 421 -0.73 18.42 26.49
CA PHE A 421 -0.29 17.65 27.67
C PHE A 421 -1.46 16.90 28.32
N SER A 422 -2.63 17.53 28.44
CA SER A 422 -3.82 16.89 29.01
C SER A 422 -4.25 15.62 28.25
N ALA A 423 -4.21 15.66 26.91
CA ALA A 423 -4.53 14.52 26.05
C ALA A 423 -3.44 13.45 26.10
N LEU A 424 -2.17 13.87 26.17
CA LEU A 424 -1.02 12.98 26.26
C LEU A 424 -1.12 12.07 27.50
N GLU A 425 -1.26 12.69 28.67
CA GLU A 425 -1.26 11.97 29.95
C GLU A 425 -2.57 11.20 30.20
N SER A 426 -3.72 11.74 29.78
CA SER A 426 -5.02 11.13 30.10
C SER A 426 -5.48 10.07 29.08
N HIS A 427 -5.00 10.11 27.83
CA HIS A 427 -5.54 9.29 26.75
C HIS A 427 -4.48 8.64 25.86
N ILE A 428 -3.50 9.40 25.37
CA ILE A 428 -2.53 8.90 24.37
C ILE A 428 -1.59 7.86 24.99
N LEU A 429 -1.04 8.12 26.19
CA LEU A 429 -0.18 7.17 26.89
C LEU A 429 -0.98 5.96 27.42
N PRO A 430 -2.12 6.12 28.14
CA PRO A 430 -2.93 4.99 28.58
C PRO A 430 -3.43 4.08 27.45
N ALA A 431 -3.71 4.62 26.26
CA ALA A 431 -4.14 3.82 25.12
C ALA A 431 -3.05 2.85 24.60
N ARG A 432 -1.77 3.12 24.90
CA ARG A 432 -0.61 2.34 24.46
C ARG A 432 0.08 1.56 25.60
N VAL A 433 -0.19 1.95 26.84
CA VAL A 433 0.37 1.41 28.09
C VAL A 433 -0.78 1.19 29.08
N PRO A 434 -1.38 -0.02 29.15
CA PRO A 434 -2.62 -0.26 29.90
C PRO A 434 -2.58 0.06 31.40
N ASP A 435 -1.41 -0.07 32.02
CA ASP A 435 -1.12 0.17 33.44
C ASP A 435 -0.43 1.51 33.69
N TYR A 436 -0.51 2.45 32.74
CA TYR A 436 0.13 3.76 32.86
C TYR A 436 -0.29 4.51 34.11
N GLN A 437 0.72 5.00 34.85
CA GLN A 437 0.54 5.91 35.97
C GLN A 437 1.41 7.16 35.76
N PRO A 438 0.95 8.37 36.15
CA PRO A 438 1.73 9.60 36.02
C PRO A 438 3.14 9.51 36.63
N LEU A 439 3.30 8.74 37.72
CA LEU A 439 4.58 8.51 38.38
C LEU A 439 5.62 7.84 37.47
N MET A 440 5.20 7.02 36.51
CA MET A 440 6.12 6.39 35.55
C MET A 440 6.78 7.44 34.66
N LEU A 441 6.00 8.44 34.21
CA LEU A 441 6.54 9.55 33.42
C LEU A 441 7.43 10.46 34.28
N ASP A 442 7.07 10.69 35.54
CA ASP A 442 7.91 11.42 36.50
C ASP A 442 9.24 10.72 36.75
N GLN A 443 9.24 9.39 36.86
CA GLN A 443 10.46 8.59 37.01
C GLN A 443 11.37 8.76 35.80
N MET A 444 10.83 8.80 34.56
CA MET A 444 11.61 9.07 33.36
C MET A 444 12.25 10.46 33.35
N GLY A 445 11.49 11.47 33.79
CA GLY A 445 11.99 12.84 33.94
C GLY A 445 13.09 12.93 35.02
N ALA A 446 12.85 12.34 36.19
CA ALA A 446 13.78 12.35 37.32
C ALA A 446 15.08 11.60 37.02
N MET A 447 15.03 10.50 36.25
CA MET A 447 16.21 9.79 35.75
C MET A 447 16.96 10.54 34.65
N GLY A 448 16.41 11.68 34.17
CA GLY A 448 16.98 12.46 33.07
C GLY A 448 16.91 11.76 31.72
N LYS A 449 16.11 10.70 31.57
CA LYS A 449 15.94 9.98 30.30
C LYS A 449 15.10 10.78 29.31
N VAL A 450 14.08 11.49 29.82
CA VAL A 450 13.11 12.24 29.01
C VAL A 450 13.04 13.68 29.49
N VAL A 451 12.93 14.60 28.55
CA VAL A 451 12.68 16.02 28.77
C VAL A 451 11.48 16.45 27.95
N TRP A 452 10.83 17.53 28.36
CA TRP A 452 9.70 18.11 27.62
C TRP A 452 10.01 19.54 27.21
N ILE A 453 9.47 19.99 26.08
CA ILE A 453 9.63 21.37 25.59
C ILE A 453 8.24 21.90 25.22
N GLY A 454 7.90 23.12 25.67
CA GLY A 454 6.64 23.75 25.31
C GLY A 454 6.59 24.18 23.84
N CYS A 455 5.42 24.07 23.22
CA CYS A 455 5.17 24.27 21.80
C CYS A 455 3.90 25.10 21.53
N GLY A 456 3.61 26.04 22.42
CA GLY A 456 2.43 26.91 22.38
C GLY A 456 1.32 26.55 23.37
N THR A 457 0.55 27.57 23.75
CA THR A 457 -0.57 27.46 24.69
C THR A 457 -1.87 26.99 24.02
N LEU A 458 -2.71 26.26 24.77
CA LEU A 458 -4.08 25.86 24.41
C LEU A 458 -5.10 26.46 25.40
N GLY A 459 -4.85 27.71 25.79
CA GLY A 459 -5.62 28.43 26.80
C GLY A 459 -4.96 28.41 28.18
N PRO A 460 -5.67 28.84 29.23
CA PRO A 460 -5.06 29.04 30.55
C PRO A 460 -4.71 27.76 31.30
N ASN A 461 -5.28 26.61 30.90
CA ASN A 461 -5.22 25.36 31.67
C ASN A 461 -4.51 24.21 30.94
N ASP A 462 -4.03 24.42 29.71
CA ASP A 462 -3.39 23.38 28.90
C ASP A 462 -2.47 23.99 27.83
N GLY A 463 -1.56 23.19 27.30
CA GLY A 463 -0.62 23.60 26.26
C GLY A 463 -0.07 22.42 25.48
N LYS A 464 0.48 22.70 24.29
CA LYS A 464 1.19 21.71 23.50
C LYS A 464 2.60 21.56 24.03
N ILE A 465 3.04 20.33 24.21
CA ILE A 465 4.43 20.00 24.53
C ILE A 465 4.94 18.96 23.52
N ALA A 466 6.25 18.87 23.38
CA ALA A 466 6.92 17.75 22.72
C ALA A 466 7.84 17.07 23.73
N LEU A 467 7.83 15.74 23.75
CA LEU A 467 8.74 14.93 24.57
C LEU A 467 9.95 14.54 23.74
N TYR A 468 11.12 14.55 24.38
CA TYR A 468 12.37 14.14 23.77
C TYR A 468 13.14 13.26 24.74
N ARG A 469 13.80 12.21 24.22
CA ARG A 469 14.90 11.59 24.93
C ARG A 469 16.03 12.58 25.02
N ARG A 470 16.71 12.58 26.17
CA ARG A 470 17.76 13.55 26.45
C ARG A 470 18.82 13.56 25.35
N GLU A 471 19.30 12.39 24.94
CA GLU A 471 20.29 12.18 23.88
C GLU A 471 19.89 12.69 22.49
N SER A 472 18.59 12.80 22.19
CA SER A 472 18.08 13.16 20.87
C SER A 472 17.67 14.62 20.75
N VAL A 473 17.66 15.39 21.86
CA VAL A 473 17.26 16.80 21.87
C VAL A 473 18.06 17.62 20.85
N SER A 474 19.38 17.44 20.82
CA SER A 474 20.25 18.22 19.94
C SER A 474 19.91 18.04 18.45
N ALA A 475 19.48 16.83 18.05
CA ALA A 475 19.19 16.48 16.66
C ALA A 475 17.72 16.73 16.25
N LEU A 476 16.78 16.60 17.19
CA LEU A 476 15.33 16.64 16.90
C LEU A 476 14.63 17.93 17.33
N ALA A 477 15.03 18.53 18.45
CA ALA A 477 14.38 19.73 18.95
C ALA A 477 14.75 20.96 18.09
N PRO A 478 13.82 21.94 17.91
CA PRO A 478 14.13 23.18 17.22
C PRO A 478 15.20 23.99 17.96
N GLU A 479 16.12 24.64 17.24
CA GLU A 479 17.12 25.50 17.89
C GLU A 479 16.49 26.72 18.58
N PRO A 480 16.79 26.97 19.87
CA PRO A 480 16.21 28.08 20.63
C PRO A 480 16.42 29.47 20.02
N ALA A 481 17.56 29.71 19.36
CA ALA A 481 17.85 31.00 18.72
C ALA A 481 16.82 31.38 17.65
N ARG A 482 16.19 30.39 16.99
CA ARG A 482 15.11 30.63 16.02
C ARG A 482 13.77 30.93 16.69
N LEU A 483 13.60 30.48 17.94
CA LEU A 483 12.37 30.66 18.72
C LEU A 483 12.33 32.03 19.41
N VAL A 484 13.49 32.57 19.82
CA VAL A 484 13.60 33.93 20.38
C VAL A 484 13.08 34.99 19.40
N THR A 485 13.40 34.85 18.11
CA THR A 485 12.93 35.77 17.05
C THR A 485 11.42 35.73 16.82
N ALA A 486 10.74 34.65 17.25
CA ALA A 486 9.30 34.46 17.08
C ALA A 486 8.47 35.00 18.27
N LEU A 487 9.11 35.43 19.36
CA LEU A 487 8.44 36.11 20.46
C LEU A 487 8.28 37.60 20.11
N ASP A 488 7.08 37.99 19.66
CA ASP A 488 6.73 39.39 19.36
C ASP A 488 6.88 40.35 20.57
N LYS A 489 7.07 39.82 21.79
CA LYS A 489 7.20 40.57 23.04
C LYS A 489 8.20 39.90 23.99
N VAL A 490 9.49 39.96 23.70
CA VAL A 490 10.51 39.72 24.73
C VAL A 490 10.58 40.98 25.61
N GLY A 491 10.09 40.88 26.83
CA GLY A 491 10.16 41.97 27.81
C GLY A 491 11.44 41.92 28.67
N PRO A 492 11.75 42.97 29.44
CA PRO A 492 12.91 42.98 30.33
C PRO A 492 12.91 41.86 31.39
N ILE A 493 11.72 41.39 31.80
CA ILE A 493 11.58 40.26 32.74
C ILE A 493 12.01 38.95 32.06
N HIS A 494 11.62 38.73 30.80
CA HIS A 494 11.98 37.55 30.02
C HIS A 494 13.50 37.47 29.80
N GLU A 495 14.15 38.59 29.46
CA GLU A 495 15.61 38.66 29.28
C GLU A 495 16.35 38.33 30.57
N LYS A 496 15.96 38.94 31.71
CA LYS A 496 16.56 38.64 33.02
C LYS A 496 16.41 37.17 33.41
N LEU A 497 15.25 36.56 33.13
CA LEU A 497 15.02 35.14 33.39
C LEU A 497 15.95 34.25 32.55
N LEU A 498 16.07 34.55 31.25
CA LEU A 498 16.95 33.79 30.35
C LEU A 498 18.42 33.97 30.74
N GLU A 499 18.88 35.20 30.97
CA GLU A 499 20.26 35.50 31.38
C GLU A 499 20.62 34.78 32.69
N HIS A 500 19.70 34.76 33.67
CA HIS A 500 19.91 34.01 34.91
C HIS A 500 20.03 32.51 34.66
N LEU A 501 19.11 31.93 33.89
CA LEU A 501 19.11 30.49 33.59
C LEU A 501 20.32 30.07 32.73
N GLU A 502 20.79 30.94 31.82
CA GLU A 502 21.97 30.71 30.99
C GLU A 502 23.27 30.80 31.81
N SER A 503 23.37 31.75 32.74
CA SER A 503 24.59 31.96 33.55
C SER A 503 24.71 31.04 34.76
N ARG A 504 23.61 30.77 35.47
CA ARG A 504 23.59 29.95 36.70
C ARG A 504 23.21 28.49 36.45
N GLY A 505 22.54 28.19 35.33
CA GLY A 505 22.02 26.87 35.04
C GLY A 505 20.65 26.61 35.66
N ALA A 506 20.31 25.33 35.84
CA ALA A 506 18.98 24.92 36.29
C ALA A 506 18.68 25.41 37.72
N SER A 507 17.64 26.23 37.88
CA SER A 507 17.35 26.97 39.11
C SER A 507 15.93 26.71 39.62
N PHE A 508 15.73 26.69 40.93
CA PHE A 508 14.40 26.57 41.53
C PHE A 508 13.61 27.88 41.38
N LEU A 509 12.28 27.80 41.44
CA LEU A 509 11.42 29.00 41.32
C LEU A 509 11.75 30.07 42.37
N VAL A 510 12.13 29.66 43.59
CA VAL A 510 12.50 30.59 44.67
C VAL A 510 13.76 31.39 44.29
N GLU A 511 14.75 30.75 43.67
CA GLU A 511 15.98 31.42 43.22
C GLU A 511 15.69 32.43 42.10
N LEU A 512 14.82 32.06 41.15
CA LEU A 512 14.36 32.96 40.09
C LEU A 512 13.59 34.16 40.65
N GLN A 513 12.74 33.94 41.65
CA GLN A 513 11.99 35.01 42.34
C GLN A 513 12.93 35.98 43.05
N MET A 514 13.99 35.49 43.69
CA MET A 514 14.99 36.32 44.34
C MET A 514 15.84 37.12 43.34
N ALA A 515 16.18 36.52 42.19
CA ALA A 515 17.02 37.14 41.17
C ALA A 515 16.30 38.24 40.37
N VAL A 516 15.04 38.00 39.98
CA VAL A 516 14.26 38.93 39.15
C VAL A 516 13.47 39.93 40.00
N ASN A 517 12.99 39.49 41.17
CA ASN A 517 12.21 40.28 42.14
C ASN A 517 11.02 41.03 41.52
N ASP A 518 10.19 40.32 40.74
CA ASP A 518 9.01 40.87 40.06
C ASP A 518 7.75 40.01 40.32
N LYS A 519 6.57 40.63 40.34
CA LYS A 519 5.28 39.95 40.57
C LYS A 519 4.82 39.16 39.34
N ASP A 520 5.23 39.56 38.14
CA ASP A 520 4.82 38.96 36.86
C ASP A 520 5.78 37.86 36.37
N ILE A 521 6.64 37.36 37.26
CA ILE A 521 7.62 36.31 36.95
C ILE A 521 7.00 35.02 36.43
N LEU A 522 5.87 34.58 37.00
CA LEU A 522 5.23 33.32 36.60
C LEU A 522 4.57 33.38 35.22
N PRO A 523 3.79 34.42 34.89
CA PRO A 523 3.36 34.67 33.51
C PRO A 523 4.54 34.71 32.53
N ALA A 524 5.59 35.47 32.83
CA ALA A 524 6.76 35.58 31.94
C ALA A 524 7.49 34.24 31.76
N LEU A 525 7.61 33.44 32.82
CA LEU A 525 8.19 32.09 32.76
C LEU A 525 7.35 31.16 31.87
N TRP A 526 6.02 31.22 31.95
CA TRP A 526 5.15 30.44 31.08
C TRP A 526 5.20 30.91 29.62
N ASP A 527 5.33 32.20 29.36
CA ASP A 527 5.54 32.72 28.01
C ASP A 527 6.83 32.12 27.40
N LEU A 528 7.92 32.09 28.17
CA LEU A 528 9.18 31.46 27.77
C LEU A 528 9.05 29.94 27.56
N VAL A 529 8.25 29.26 28.40
CA VAL A 529 7.97 27.83 28.24
C VAL A 529 7.21 27.57 26.94
N TRP A 530 6.16 28.33 26.65
CA TRP A 530 5.35 28.14 25.44
C TRP A 530 6.07 28.54 24.17
N ALA A 531 7.04 29.45 24.27
CA ALA A 531 7.99 29.75 23.21
C ALA A 531 9.08 28.67 23.04
N GLY A 532 9.17 27.67 23.92
CA GLY A 532 10.16 26.59 23.84
C GLY A 532 11.57 27.01 24.27
N LEU A 533 11.70 28.08 25.06
CA LEU A 533 12.99 28.58 25.54
C LEU A 533 13.35 28.11 26.94
N VAL A 534 12.34 27.80 27.76
CA VAL A 534 12.51 27.31 29.13
C VAL A 534 11.76 25.99 29.30
N THR A 535 12.34 25.07 30.07
CA THR A 535 11.74 23.80 30.46
C THR A 535 11.87 23.57 31.97
N ASN A 536 11.30 22.47 32.47
CA ASN A 536 11.39 22.01 33.84
C ASN A 536 11.79 20.52 33.88
N ASP A 537 12.51 20.10 34.91
CA ASP A 537 12.91 18.69 35.11
C ASP A 537 11.77 17.77 35.58
N THR A 538 10.60 18.31 35.90
CA THR A 538 9.39 17.56 36.29
C THR A 538 8.16 17.93 35.46
N PHE A 539 7.13 17.10 35.52
CA PHE A 539 5.81 17.36 34.90
C PHE A 539 4.82 18.04 35.86
N VAL A 540 5.21 18.25 37.12
CA VAL A 540 4.35 18.84 38.16
C VAL A 540 3.82 20.22 37.77
N PRO A 541 4.63 21.15 37.19
CA PRO A 541 4.11 22.44 36.75
C PRO A 541 3.00 22.34 35.70
N LEU A 542 3.12 21.39 34.75
CA LEU A 542 2.13 21.18 33.70
C LEU A 542 0.81 20.62 34.26
N ARG A 543 0.87 19.67 35.20
CA ARG A 543 -0.34 19.17 35.89
C ARG A 543 -1.02 20.26 36.72
N GLY A 544 -0.23 21.18 37.28
CA GLY A 544 -0.72 22.32 38.03
C GLY A 544 -1.61 23.28 37.23
N LEU A 545 -1.45 23.36 35.91
CA LEU A 545 -2.27 24.21 35.03
C LEU A 545 -3.74 23.78 35.00
N ASN A 546 -4.02 22.49 35.16
CA ASN A 546 -5.37 21.93 35.03
C ASN A 546 -6.15 21.90 36.36
N SER A 547 -5.53 22.31 37.48
CA SER A 547 -6.18 22.27 38.80
C SER A 547 -7.24 23.37 38.94
N LYS A 548 -8.49 23.00 39.27
CA LYS A 548 -9.61 23.94 39.43
C LYS A 548 -9.33 24.90 40.59
N LYS A 549 -9.46 26.21 40.34
CA LYS A 549 -9.31 27.31 41.32
C LYS A 549 -10.21 27.10 42.55
N GLY A 550 -9.62 26.71 43.67
CA GLY A 550 -10.24 26.65 45.00
C GLY A 550 -9.44 27.45 46.03
N ARG A 551 -10.15 28.29 46.81
CA ARG A 551 -9.62 29.37 47.68
C ARG A 551 -8.97 28.84 48.96
N THR A 552 -7.64 28.77 48.97
CA THR A 552 -6.77 29.10 50.12
C THR A 552 -5.31 29.12 49.64
N LYS A 553 -4.63 30.28 49.65
CA LYS A 553 -3.18 30.42 49.37
C LYS A 553 -2.67 29.83 48.04
N ASP A 554 -2.72 30.67 47.02
CA ASP A 554 -1.89 30.68 45.80
C ASP A 554 -0.36 30.48 45.97
N ARG A 555 0.20 30.34 47.18
CA ARG A 555 1.55 30.89 47.44
C ARG A 555 2.66 29.93 47.87
N ILE A 556 2.37 28.68 48.28
CA ILE A 556 3.39 27.73 48.76
C ILE A 556 3.39 26.45 47.92
N PHE A 557 2.26 26.06 47.34
CA PHE A 557 2.08 24.73 46.73
C PHE A 557 2.59 24.60 45.29
N ARG A 558 2.84 25.73 44.60
CA ARG A 558 3.68 25.77 43.38
C ARG A 558 5.18 25.61 43.71
N MET A 559 5.57 25.69 44.99
CA MET A 559 6.96 25.67 45.46
C MET A 559 7.43 24.24 45.78
N ALA A 560 7.69 23.44 44.74
CA ALA A 560 8.71 22.38 44.66
C ALA A 560 8.60 21.62 43.31
N GLY A 561 8.12 22.29 42.25
CA GLY A 561 7.87 21.68 40.95
C GLY A 561 9.15 21.57 40.12
N GLY A 562 10.24 21.08 40.71
CA GLY A 562 11.50 20.91 40.00
C GLY A 562 12.29 22.21 39.75
N ARG A 563 13.39 22.07 39.01
CA ARG A 563 14.25 23.16 38.56
C ARG A 563 13.89 23.54 37.13
N TRP A 564 13.84 24.85 36.90
CA TRP A 564 13.67 25.44 35.58
C TRP A 564 15.02 25.56 34.90
N SER A 565 15.09 25.30 33.60
CA SER A 565 16.34 25.38 32.84
C SER A 565 16.10 25.94 31.46
N ALA A 566 17.11 26.64 30.92
CA ALA A 566 17.10 27.08 29.53
C ALA A 566 17.18 25.87 28.60
N VAL A 567 16.29 25.78 27.61
CA VAL A 567 16.28 24.71 26.60
C VAL A 567 17.60 24.67 25.84
N ARG A 568 18.26 25.83 25.68
CA ARG A 568 19.60 25.93 25.10
C ARG A 568 20.63 25.02 25.77
N HIS A 569 20.56 24.86 27.09
CA HIS A 569 21.45 23.95 27.81
C HIS A 569 21.23 22.49 27.43
N LEU A 570 20.01 22.11 27.04
CA LEU A 570 19.73 20.74 26.58
C LEU A 570 20.49 20.42 25.28
N HIS A 571 20.68 21.42 24.41
CA HIS A 571 21.45 21.28 23.17
C HIS A 571 22.97 21.24 23.43
N THR A 572 23.46 21.89 24.49
CA THR A 572 24.89 22.11 24.75
C THR A 572 25.51 21.23 25.85
N THR A 573 24.71 20.48 26.64
CA THR A 573 25.23 19.66 27.76
C THR A 573 25.68 18.25 27.35
N ILE A 574 25.18 17.72 26.23
CA ILE A 574 25.53 16.39 25.68
C ILE A 574 26.80 16.33 24.79
N PRO A 575 27.27 17.41 24.12
CA PRO A 575 28.48 17.41 23.32
C PRO A 575 29.81 17.40 24.11
N LEU A 576 29.83 16.92 25.36
CA LEU A 576 31.10 16.50 25.99
C LEU A 576 31.74 15.28 25.29
N LEU A 577 31.03 14.63 24.36
CA LEU A 577 31.46 13.46 23.58
C LEU A 577 31.63 13.72 22.06
N SER A 578 31.24 14.89 21.54
CA SER A 578 31.49 15.31 20.15
C SER A 578 31.34 16.83 20.00
N PRO A 579 32.34 17.57 19.50
CA PRO A 579 32.31 19.03 19.48
C PRO A 579 31.50 19.57 18.29
N GLY A 580 30.34 20.17 18.56
CA GLY A 580 29.59 21.02 17.61
C GLY A 580 28.07 20.76 17.58
N PRO A 581 27.25 21.74 17.14
CA PRO A 581 25.86 21.49 16.81
C PRO A 581 25.77 20.42 15.70
N PRO A 582 24.77 19.53 15.71
CA PRO A 582 24.66 18.48 14.70
C PRO A 582 24.62 19.08 13.30
N ASP A 583 25.44 18.53 12.39
CA ASP A 583 25.40 18.89 10.98
C ASP A 583 23.97 18.77 10.44
N SER A 584 23.55 19.69 9.57
CA SER A 584 22.19 19.70 9.00
C SER A 584 21.72 18.34 8.46
N THR A 585 22.64 17.54 7.93
CA THR A 585 22.41 16.16 7.46
C THR A 585 22.04 15.20 8.60
N THR A 586 22.73 15.28 9.74
CA THR A 586 22.49 14.39 10.90
C THR A 586 21.13 14.69 11.55
N ALA A 587 20.77 15.97 11.67
CA ALA A 587 19.45 16.38 12.14
C ALA A 587 18.33 15.94 11.18
N ALA A 588 18.54 16.07 9.87
CA ALA A 588 17.59 15.59 8.87
C ALA A 588 17.41 14.06 8.91
N LEU A 589 18.50 13.31 9.11
CA LEU A 589 18.46 11.85 9.29
C LEU A 589 17.72 11.44 10.57
N ALA A 590 17.96 12.13 11.69
CA ALA A 590 17.23 11.87 12.93
C ALA A 590 15.72 12.10 12.76
N LYS A 591 15.34 13.21 12.12
CA LYS A 591 13.93 13.52 11.81
C LYS A 591 13.32 12.47 10.88
N ALA A 592 14.03 12.06 9.83
CA ALA A 592 13.57 11.02 8.92
C ALA A 592 13.31 9.69 9.65
N ASN A 593 14.24 9.25 10.51
CA ASN A 593 14.08 8.03 11.31
C ASN A 593 12.91 8.13 12.29
N SER A 594 12.73 9.28 12.95
CA SER A 594 11.61 9.51 13.87
C SER A 594 10.26 9.39 13.15
N LEU A 595 10.13 9.96 11.95
CA LEU A 595 8.92 9.82 11.13
C LEU A 595 8.67 8.37 10.69
N LEU A 596 9.72 7.65 10.26
CA LEU A 596 9.62 6.25 9.87
C LEU A 596 9.22 5.35 11.05
N GLN A 597 9.77 5.59 12.24
CA GLN A 597 9.37 4.86 13.45
C GLN A 597 7.92 5.16 13.85
N ARG A 598 7.46 6.40 13.65
CA ARG A 598 6.11 6.81 14.03
C ARG A 598 5.04 6.32 13.05
N TYR A 599 5.25 6.51 11.76
CA TYR A 599 4.23 6.26 10.74
C TYR A 599 4.45 4.97 9.95
N GLY A 600 5.68 4.43 9.92
CA GLY A 600 6.08 3.29 9.08
C GLY A 600 6.18 3.62 7.59
N VAL A 601 5.16 4.29 7.06
CA VAL A 601 5.09 4.85 5.70
C VAL A 601 5.10 6.38 5.80
N VAL A 602 6.05 7.02 5.15
CA VAL A 602 6.21 8.47 5.15
C VAL A 602 5.93 9.03 3.76
N SER A 603 4.96 9.94 3.70
CA SER A 603 4.60 10.71 2.51
C SER A 603 4.78 12.22 2.74
N ARG A 604 4.51 13.02 1.72
CA ARG A 604 4.48 14.48 1.83
C ARG A 604 3.48 14.95 2.90
N GLU A 605 2.30 14.34 2.96
CA GLU A 605 1.22 14.68 3.89
C GLU A 605 1.66 14.46 5.34
N VAL A 606 2.38 13.36 5.61
CA VAL A 606 2.96 13.07 6.94
C VAL A 606 3.91 14.17 7.38
N VAL A 607 4.84 14.58 6.50
CA VAL A 607 5.83 15.61 6.83
C VAL A 607 5.17 16.98 7.04
N LEU A 608 4.14 17.30 6.26
CA LEU A 608 3.35 18.52 6.42
C LEU A 608 2.55 18.52 7.73
N HIS A 609 1.90 17.41 8.07
CA HIS A 609 1.14 17.26 9.32
C HIS A 609 2.02 17.45 10.56
N GLU A 610 3.24 16.91 10.53
CA GLU A 610 4.22 17.07 11.61
C GLU A 610 4.83 18.46 11.69
N GLY A 611 4.64 19.29 10.67
CA GLY A 611 5.15 20.66 10.61
C GLY A 611 6.68 20.71 10.60
N ILE A 612 7.31 19.78 9.86
CA ILE A 612 8.77 19.76 9.70
C ILE A 612 9.22 20.97 8.88
N GLU A 613 10.19 21.71 9.41
CA GLU A 613 10.79 22.86 8.74
C GLU A 613 11.42 22.47 7.39
N GLY A 614 11.15 23.26 6.35
CA GLY A 614 11.55 22.93 4.96
C GLY A 614 10.71 21.84 4.30
N GLY A 615 9.73 21.27 5.01
CA GLY A 615 8.77 20.31 4.50
C GLY A 615 9.41 19.03 3.92
N PHE A 616 8.68 18.37 3.02
CA PHE A 616 9.13 17.13 2.41
C PHE A 616 10.43 17.30 1.60
N ALA A 617 10.64 18.46 0.99
CA ALA A 617 11.85 18.74 0.19
C ALA A 617 13.15 18.70 1.01
N ALA A 618 13.09 19.03 2.30
CA ALA A 618 14.25 18.98 3.19
C ALA A 618 14.65 17.54 3.55
N LEU A 619 13.67 16.62 3.65
CA LEU A 619 13.91 15.22 4.02
C LEU A 619 14.06 14.28 2.81
N TYR A 620 13.55 14.67 1.64
CA TYR A 620 13.59 13.84 0.42
C TYR A 620 15.00 13.35 0.05
N PRO A 621 16.08 14.16 0.09
CA PRO A 621 17.43 13.67 -0.20
C PRO A 621 17.90 12.59 0.77
N VAL A 622 17.44 12.65 2.02
CA VAL A 622 17.77 11.65 3.04
C VAL A 622 17.03 10.34 2.77
N PHE A 623 15.71 10.41 2.52
CA PHE A 623 14.93 9.22 2.18
C PHE A 623 15.45 8.53 0.92
N ARG A 624 15.81 9.32 -0.10
CA ARG A 624 16.43 8.81 -1.33
C ARG A 624 17.79 8.15 -1.07
N ALA A 625 18.64 8.75 -0.24
CA ALA A 625 19.93 8.13 0.10
C ALA A 625 19.75 6.82 0.90
N MET A 626 18.71 6.74 1.73
CA MET A 626 18.35 5.52 2.46
C MET A 626 17.74 4.45 1.54
N GLU A 627 16.98 4.84 0.50
CA GLU A 627 16.52 3.98 -0.58
C GLU A 627 17.70 3.43 -1.40
N GLU A 628 18.61 4.31 -1.88
CA GLU A 628 19.81 3.91 -2.63
C GLU A 628 20.72 2.97 -1.83
N GLY A 629 20.63 3.01 -0.49
CA GLY A 629 21.32 2.09 0.42
C GLY A 629 20.51 0.84 0.82
N GLY A 630 19.35 0.58 0.21
CA GLY A 630 18.49 -0.58 0.46
C GLY A 630 17.78 -0.60 1.83
N ARG A 631 17.79 0.52 2.57
CA ARG A 631 17.17 0.61 3.91
C ARG A 631 15.69 0.95 3.85
N LEU A 632 15.26 1.61 2.78
CA LEU A 632 13.88 2.00 2.52
C LEU A 632 13.46 1.51 1.14
N GLN A 633 12.16 1.29 0.99
CA GLN A 633 11.53 1.12 -0.31
C GLN A 633 10.75 2.39 -0.65
N ARG A 634 10.87 2.82 -1.91
CA ARG A 634 10.08 3.91 -2.47
C ARG A 634 9.00 3.33 -3.38
N GLY A 635 7.77 3.79 -3.21
CA GLY A 635 6.64 3.29 -4.00
C GLY A 635 5.36 4.04 -3.70
N TYR A 636 4.27 3.61 -4.33
CA TYR A 636 2.92 4.10 -4.05
C TYR A 636 2.19 3.06 -3.19
N PHE A 637 2.40 3.13 -1.87
CA PHE A 637 1.93 2.09 -0.94
C PHE A 637 0.52 2.33 -0.40
N VAL A 638 0.08 3.59 -0.34
CA VAL A 638 -1.21 4.00 0.22
C VAL A 638 -1.91 4.93 -0.76
N ASP A 639 -3.17 4.62 -1.05
CA ASP A 639 -4.01 5.42 -1.93
C ASP A 639 -4.46 6.73 -1.27
N GLY A 640 -4.56 7.80 -2.06
CA GLY A 640 -4.96 9.13 -1.61
C GLY A 640 -3.85 9.95 -0.93
N LEU A 641 -2.64 9.41 -0.78
CA LEU A 641 -1.45 10.16 -0.37
C LEU A 641 -0.60 10.55 -1.59
N GLY A 642 0.41 11.40 -1.42
CA GLY A 642 1.30 11.79 -2.51
C GLY A 642 2.03 10.59 -3.13
N GLY A 643 2.33 10.66 -4.43
CA GLY A 643 2.92 9.55 -5.20
C GLY A 643 4.33 9.11 -4.76
N ALA A 644 5.09 9.99 -4.09
CA ALA A 644 6.38 9.63 -3.52
C ALA A 644 6.23 9.26 -2.03
N GLN A 645 6.24 7.96 -1.74
CA GLN A 645 6.15 7.42 -0.39
C GLN A 645 7.37 6.56 -0.11
N PHE A 646 7.86 6.62 1.13
CA PHE A 646 9.00 5.85 1.60
C PHE A 646 8.59 5.03 2.82
N ALA A 647 8.94 3.76 2.83
CA ALA A 647 8.61 2.88 3.93
C ALA A 647 9.76 1.93 4.26
N LEU A 648 9.83 1.51 5.52
CA LEU A 648 10.67 0.38 5.91
C LEU A 648 10.07 -0.92 5.33
N PRO A 649 10.88 -1.89 4.86
CA PRO A 649 10.36 -3.14 4.29
C PRO A 649 9.35 -3.83 5.22
N GLY A 650 9.69 -4.00 6.50
CA GLY A 650 8.77 -4.60 7.48
C GLY A 650 7.54 -3.75 7.81
N ALA A 651 7.51 -2.46 7.49
CA ALA A 651 6.32 -1.63 7.61
C ALA A 651 5.32 -1.91 6.48
N ILE A 652 5.80 -2.20 5.27
CA ILE A 652 4.97 -2.56 4.11
C ILE A 652 4.29 -3.91 4.35
N ASP A 653 5.02 -4.91 4.83
CA ASP A 653 4.46 -6.23 5.14
C ASP A 653 3.37 -6.13 6.21
N ARG A 654 3.60 -5.32 7.25
CA ARG A 654 2.58 -5.05 8.27
C ARG A 654 1.41 -4.24 7.75
N LEU A 655 1.61 -3.29 6.83
CA LEU A 655 0.50 -2.57 6.20
C LEU A 655 -0.38 -3.54 5.41
N ARG A 656 0.24 -4.42 4.61
CA ARG A 656 -0.43 -5.44 3.81
C ARG A 656 -1.17 -6.47 4.65
N SER A 657 -0.65 -6.86 5.82
CA SER A 657 -1.36 -7.79 6.71
C SER A 657 -2.69 -7.25 7.26
N HIS A 658 -2.92 -5.94 7.16
CA HIS A 658 -4.18 -5.27 7.56
C HIS A 658 -5.13 -5.01 6.37
N SER A 659 -4.82 -5.51 5.16
CA SER A 659 -5.67 -5.39 3.98
C SER A 659 -7.03 -6.06 4.19
N LYS A 660 -7.04 -7.23 4.83
CA LYS A 660 -8.27 -7.95 5.20
C LYS A 660 -9.09 -7.12 6.20
N PRO A 661 -10.36 -6.84 5.92
CA PRO A 661 -11.19 -6.03 6.80
C PRO A 661 -11.40 -6.74 8.14
N THR A 662 -11.08 -6.04 9.23
CA THR A 662 -11.39 -6.50 10.59
C THR A 662 -12.52 -5.66 11.16
N ASN A 663 -13.36 -6.31 11.96
CA ASN A 663 -14.49 -5.66 12.63
C ASN A 663 -14.09 -5.11 14.02
N SER A 664 -12.81 -4.84 14.26
CA SER A 664 -12.33 -4.32 15.53
C SER A 664 -12.64 -2.83 15.66
N ALA A 665 -13.05 -2.41 16.86
CA ALA A 665 -13.32 -1.02 17.20
C ALA A 665 -12.18 -0.48 18.07
N CYS A 666 -11.75 0.75 17.81
CA CYS A 666 -10.69 1.44 18.54
C CYS A 666 -11.11 2.89 18.81
N VAL A 667 -10.82 3.41 20.01
CA VAL A 667 -11.07 4.80 20.36
C VAL A 667 -9.75 5.55 20.50
N LEU A 668 -9.63 6.66 19.79
CA LEU A 668 -8.44 7.51 19.79
C LEU A 668 -8.81 8.94 20.21
N ALA A 669 -7.87 9.63 20.85
CA ALA A 669 -7.97 11.08 20.94
C ALA A 669 -7.88 11.68 19.53
N ALA A 670 -8.66 12.70 19.22
CA ALA A 670 -8.67 13.30 17.88
C ALA A 670 -7.28 13.86 17.51
N THR A 671 -6.50 14.30 18.49
CA THR A 671 -5.13 14.82 18.32
C THR A 671 -4.05 13.72 18.28
N ASP A 672 -4.40 12.46 18.48
CA ASP A 672 -3.45 11.34 18.52
C ASP A 672 -2.75 11.16 17.16
N PRO A 673 -1.42 10.96 17.10
CA PRO A 673 -0.72 10.72 15.84
C PRO A 673 -1.14 9.41 15.16
N ALA A 674 -1.68 8.44 15.91
CA ALA A 674 -2.22 7.20 15.35
C ALA A 674 -3.55 7.40 14.58
N ASN A 675 -4.20 8.55 14.75
CA ASN A 675 -5.40 8.90 14.00
C ASN A 675 -5.02 9.52 12.64
N VAL A 676 -5.36 8.84 11.55
CA VAL A 676 -5.12 9.28 10.17
C VAL A 676 -6.17 10.29 9.66
N TRP A 677 -7.34 10.33 10.30
CA TRP A 677 -8.47 11.15 9.90
C TRP A 677 -8.39 12.56 10.47
N GLY A 678 -8.68 13.55 9.63
CA GLY A 678 -8.46 14.97 9.93
C GLY A 678 -6.98 15.40 9.94
N SER A 679 -6.07 14.53 9.49
CA SER A 679 -4.64 14.82 9.34
C SER A 679 -4.13 14.44 7.96
N LEU A 680 -4.01 13.15 7.68
CA LEU A 680 -3.54 12.60 6.40
C LEU A 680 -4.69 12.54 5.40
N PHE A 681 -5.88 12.21 5.89
CA PHE A 681 -7.12 12.18 5.12
C PHE A 681 -8.13 13.16 5.69
N SER A 682 -8.93 13.77 4.83
CA SER A 682 -10.12 14.53 5.22
C SER A 682 -11.11 13.65 5.97
N TRP A 683 -11.87 14.23 6.90
CA TRP A 683 -12.99 13.52 7.51
C TRP A 683 -14.01 13.12 6.44
N PRO A 684 -14.62 11.92 6.52
CA PRO A 684 -15.77 11.60 5.69
C PRO A 684 -16.93 12.58 5.92
N GLU A 685 -17.82 12.70 4.94
CA GLU A 685 -19.01 13.54 5.10
C GLU A 685 -19.87 13.00 6.27
N PRO A 686 -20.10 13.80 7.33
CA PRO A 686 -20.91 13.39 8.47
C PRO A 686 -22.40 13.40 8.11
N ALA A 687 -23.21 12.68 8.89
CA ALA A 687 -24.67 12.61 8.67
C ALA A 687 -25.40 13.96 8.85
N ALA A 688 -24.76 14.93 9.51
CA ALA A 688 -25.27 16.29 9.69
C ALA A 688 -24.18 17.32 9.37
N GLU A 689 -24.56 18.59 9.21
CA GLU A 689 -23.63 19.73 9.08
C GLU A 689 -22.83 19.94 10.38
N ALA A 690 -21.82 19.08 10.59
CA ALA A 690 -20.91 19.14 11.71
C ALA A 690 -19.47 19.14 11.18
N SER A 691 -18.63 20.03 11.72
CA SER A 691 -17.21 20.10 11.37
C SER A 691 -16.35 19.42 12.44
N PRO A 692 -16.07 18.11 12.37
CA PRO A 692 -15.14 17.45 13.30
C PRO A 692 -13.74 18.09 13.21
N ARG A 693 -13.12 18.36 14.36
CA ARG A 693 -11.80 19.01 14.45
C ARG A 693 -10.88 18.28 15.41
N ARG A 694 -9.59 18.23 15.08
CA ARG A 694 -8.54 17.68 15.94
C ARG A 694 -8.23 18.64 17.10
N VAL A 695 -9.07 18.64 18.13
CA VAL A 695 -8.91 19.48 19.33
C VAL A 695 -8.69 18.63 20.58
N SER A 696 -7.93 19.17 21.55
CA SER A 696 -7.71 18.51 22.84
C SER A 696 -9.03 18.18 23.51
N GLY A 697 -9.21 16.92 23.94
CA GLY A 697 -10.42 16.40 24.58
C GLY A 697 -11.43 15.76 23.63
N ALA A 698 -11.37 16.03 22.32
CA ALA A 698 -12.22 15.35 21.34
C ALA A 698 -11.71 13.93 21.04
N ARG A 699 -12.60 13.03 20.62
CA ARG A 699 -12.30 11.61 20.38
C ARG A 699 -12.96 11.12 19.10
N VAL A 700 -12.33 10.13 18.48
CA VAL A 700 -12.87 9.42 17.32
C VAL A 700 -12.90 7.92 17.61
N VAL A 701 -13.98 7.27 17.21
CA VAL A 701 -14.14 5.83 17.24
C VAL A 701 -14.01 5.29 15.83
N LEU A 702 -12.99 4.47 15.61
CA LEU A 702 -12.74 3.78 14.36
C LEU A 702 -13.28 2.35 14.44
N VAL A 703 -13.96 1.87 13.40
CA VAL A 703 -14.30 0.46 13.21
C VAL A 703 -13.74 0.02 11.87
N GLY A 704 -12.88 -1.02 11.89
CA GLY A 704 -12.17 -1.46 10.69
C GLY A 704 -11.36 -0.34 10.03
N GLY A 705 -10.87 0.63 10.80
CA GLY A 705 -10.06 1.76 10.33
C GLY A 705 -10.84 2.95 9.76
N ARG A 706 -12.17 2.88 9.69
CA ARG A 706 -13.06 3.98 9.27
C ARG A 706 -13.66 4.67 10.49
N PRO A 707 -13.80 6.01 10.49
CA PRO A 707 -14.44 6.71 11.59
C PRO A 707 -15.95 6.44 11.53
N ILE A 708 -16.51 6.03 12.68
CA ILE A 708 -17.95 5.76 12.82
C ILE A 708 -18.61 6.80 13.73
N LEU A 709 -17.94 7.16 14.82
CA LEU A 709 -18.41 8.16 15.77
C LEU A 709 -17.29 9.16 16.09
N PHE A 710 -17.66 10.42 16.27
CA PHE A 710 -16.80 11.48 16.77
C PHE A 710 -17.45 12.15 17.98
N LEU A 711 -16.74 12.18 19.09
CA LEU A 711 -17.18 12.81 20.34
C LEU A 711 -16.43 14.13 20.52
N ASP A 712 -17.17 15.20 20.79
CA ASP A 712 -16.60 16.53 20.97
C ASP A 712 -15.74 16.66 22.24
N LYS A 713 -15.04 17.81 22.37
CA LYS A 713 -14.17 18.10 23.53
C LYS A 713 -14.90 18.01 24.88
N GLY A 714 -16.18 18.40 24.91
CA GLY A 714 -16.99 18.43 26.13
C GLY A 714 -17.63 17.09 26.49
N ALA A 715 -17.52 16.07 25.64
CA ALA A 715 -18.24 14.81 25.75
C ALA A 715 -19.77 15.00 25.88
N HIS A 716 -20.30 15.99 25.17
CA HIS A 716 -21.71 16.36 25.16
C HIS A 716 -22.35 16.27 23.76
N SER A 717 -21.55 16.27 22.70
CA SER A 717 -22.03 16.18 21.33
C SER A 717 -21.38 15.01 20.63
N LEU A 718 -22.19 14.14 20.04
CA LEU A 718 -21.76 13.03 19.20
C LEU A 718 -22.06 13.35 17.73
N VAL A 719 -21.15 13.01 16.84
CA VAL A 719 -21.32 13.09 15.39
C VAL A 719 -21.13 11.70 14.83
N SER A 720 -22.00 11.28 13.93
CA SER A 720 -21.95 10.00 13.27
C SER A 720 -21.53 10.11 11.81
N PHE A 721 -20.85 9.08 11.33
CA PHE A 721 -20.44 8.93 9.94
C PHE A 721 -21.19 7.76 9.28
N PRO A 722 -21.29 7.76 7.93
CA PRO A 722 -21.93 6.68 7.17
C PRO A 722 -21.40 5.30 7.55
N SER A 723 -22.29 4.41 8.00
CA SER A 723 -21.91 3.13 8.61
C SER A 723 -23.07 2.13 8.62
N THR A 724 -22.75 0.85 8.81
CA THR A 724 -23.77 -0.19 9.06
C THR A 724 -24.25 -0.14 10.51
N GLU A 725 -25.42 -0.71 10.80
CA GLU A 725 -25.92 -0.79 12.18
C GLU A 725 -24.99 -1.63 13.08
N ALA A 726 -24.42 -2.71 12.55
CA ALA A 726 -23.44 -3.53 13.26
C ALA A 726 -22.19 -2.72 13.65
N ASP A 727 -21.70 -1.85 12.77
CA ASP A 727 -20.55 -0.99 13.07
C ASP A 727 -20.88 0.08 14.11
N ARG A 728 -22.09 0.65 14.06
CA ARG A 728 -22.56 1.58 15.09
C ARG A 728 -22.60 0.93 16.47
N VAL A 729 -23.13 -0.29 16.58
CA VAL A 729 -23.15 -1.05 17.83
C VAL A 729 -21.73 -1.28 18.36
N ARG A 730 -20.79 -1.70 17.50
CA ARG A 730 -19.38 -1.88 17.88
C ARG A 730 -18.74 -0.58 18.36
N ALA A 731 -19.00 0.52 17.65
CA ALA A 731 -18.49 1.84 18.00
C ALA A 731 -19.02 2.33 19.36
N ILE A 732 -20.32 2.12 19.64
CA ILE A 732 -20.93 2.47 20.93
C ILE A 732 -20.32 1.63 22.06
N LYS A 733 -20.16 0.32 21.87
CA LYS A 733 -19.49 -0.54 22.87
C LYS A 733 -18.05 -0.10 23.15
N ALA A 734 -17.31 0.32 22.12
CA ALA A 734 -15.97 0.86 22.29
C ALA A 734 -15.97 2.21 23.03
N LEU A 735 -16.97 3.07 22.78
CA LEU A 735 -17.17 4.33 23.50
C LEU A 735 -17.47 4.07 24.99
N GLN A 736 -18.25 3.03 25.30
CA GLN A 736 -18.57 2.62 26.67
C GLN A 736 -17.38 2.00 27.41
N SER A 737 -16.50 1.29 26.69
CA SER A 737 -15.28 0.69 27.23
C SER A 737 -14.13 1.69 27.45
N MET A 738 -14.33 2.97 27.08
CA MET A 738 -13.40 4.05 27.38
C MET A 738 -13.21 4.35 28.87
N THR A 739 -11.95 4.37 29.31
CA THR A 739 -11.57 4.91 30.62
C THR A 739 -11.55 6.45 30.58
N GLY A 740 -12.04 7.10 31.64
CA GLY A 740 -11.97 8.56 31.79
C GLY A 740 -13.29 9.27 32.13
N PHE A 741 -14.44 8.62 31.93
CA PHE A 741 -15.75 9.13 32.38
C PHE A 741 -16.41 8.12 33.31
N ARG A 742 -16.83 8.58 34.49
CA ARG A 742 -17.78 7.81 35.33
C ARG A 742 -19.19 7.86 34.75
N VAL A 743 -19.54 8.99 34.15
CA VAL A 743 -20.83 9.24 33.51
C VAL A 743 -20.58 9.99 32.20
N LEU A 744 -21.10 9.48 31.09
CA LEU A 744 -21.11 10.12 29.78
C LEU A 744 -22.50 10.67 29.49
N ARG A 745 -22.63 12.00 29.35
CA ARG A 745 -23.91 12.68 29.10
C ARG A 745 -23.90 13.34 27.73
N LEU A 746 -24.59 12.73 26.78
CA LEU A 746 -24.79 13.22 25.42
C LEU A 746 -26.02 14.12 25.35
N LYS A 747 -25.83 15.41 25.05
CA LYS A 747 -26.91 16.38 24.87
C LYS A 747 -27.36 16.48 23.42
N ARG A 748 -26.42 16.32 22.48
CA ARG A 748 -26.68 16.41 21.04
C ARG A 748 -26.08 15.23 20.29
N ILE A 749 -26.76 14.77 19.26
CA ILE A 749 -26.28 13.78 18.31
C ILE A 749 -26.63 14.30 16.92
N ASP A 750 -25.64 14.43 16.03
CA ASP A 750 -25.85 14.92 14.65
C ASP A 750 -26.59 16.26 14.60
N GLY A 751 -26.26 17.17 15.52
CA GLY A 751 -26.83 18.52 15.59
C GLY A 751 -28.20 18.61 16.29
N VAL A 752 -28.93 17.50 16.47
CA VAL A 752 -30.24 17.46 17.13
C VAL A 752 -30.14 17.02 18.61
N PRO A 753 -31.15 17.30 19.46
CA PRO A 753 -31.20 16.77 20.83
C PRO A 753 -31.05 15.24 20.86
N ALA A 754 -30.26 14.71 21.79
CA ALA A 754 -29.87 13.29 21.79
C ALA A 754 -31.04 12.30 21.76
N PRO A 755 -32.16 12.48 22.51
CA PRO A 755 -33.31 11.58 22.44
C PRO A 755 -34.06 11.61 21.09
N SER A 756 -33.94 12.70 20.33
CA SER A 756 -34.63 12.89 19.04
C SER A 756 -33.81 12.40 17.84
N SER A 757 -32.60 11.87 18.07
CA SER A 757 -31.71 11.37 17.02
C SER A 757 -32.14 9.99 16.54
N THR A 758 -31.88 9.70 15.26
CA THR A 758 -32.02 8.35 14.67
C THR A 758 -31.11 7.31 15.33
N LEU A 759 -30.07 7.75 16.06
CA LEU A 759 -29.17 6.89 16.83
C LEU A 759 -29.63 6.63 18.27
N ALA A 760 -30.64 7.36 18.76
CA ALA A 760 -31.13 7.21 20.13
C ALA A 760 -31.58 5.76 20.44
N PRO A 761 -32.37 5.07 19.58
CA PRO A 761 -32.79 3.70 19.87
C PRO A 761 -31.62 2.73 20.03
N VAL A 762 -30.59 2.87 19.18
CA VAL A 762 -29.38 2.02 19.23
C VAL A 762 -28.60 2.28 20.52
N LEU A 763 -28.43 3.55 20.93
CA LEU A 763 -27.76 3.92 22.18
C LEU A 763 -28.51 3.40 23.40
N VAL A 764 -29.84 3.51 23.43
CA VAL A 764 -30.68 3.00 24.52
C VAL A 764 -30.59 1.48 24.63
N GLN A 765 -30.64 0.75 23.51
CA GLN A 765 -30.42 -0.70 23.49
C GLN A 765 -29.04 -1.12 24.00
N GLN A 766 -28.03 -0.27 23.84
CA GLN A 766 -26.69 -0.52 24.38
C GLN A 766 -26.52 -0.04 25.84
N GLY A 767 -27.56 0.47 26.51
CA GLY A 767 -27.54 0.80 27.93
C GLY A 767 -27.42 2.29 28.29
N PHE A 768 -27.65 3.20 27.33
CA PHE A 768 -27.88 4.60 27.67
C PHE A 768 -29.30 4.80 28.20
N ALA A 769 -29.47 5.62 29.23
CA ALA A 769 -30.77 6.02 29.75
C ALA A 769 -31.13 7.43 29.25
N GLU A 770 -32.43 7.66 29.00
CA GLU A 770 -32.96 8.98 28.69
C GLU A 770 -33.05 9.83 29.99
N ASP A 771 -32.43 11.01 29.97
CA ASP A 771 -32.45 12.01 31.03
C ASP A 771 -32.84 13.37 30.42
N TYR A 772 -34.15 13.64 30.39
CA TYR A 772 -34.77 14.84 29.83
C TYR A 772 -34.37 15.12 28.36
N LEU A 773 -33.39 16.00 28.13
CA LEU A 773 -32.87 16.36 26.79
C LEU A 773 -31.51 15.70 26.49
N SER A 774 -31.13 14.66 27.24
CA SER A 774 -29.85 13.99 27.10
C SER A 774 -29.95 12.48 27.22
N LEU A 775 -28.96 11.78 26.65
CA LEU A 775 -28.72 10.36 26.87
C LEU A 775 -27.52 10.20 27.80
N VAL A 776 -27.69 9.42 28.86
CA VAL A 776 -26.70 9.23 29.92
C VAL A 776 -26.28 7.78 30.00
N PHE A 777 -24.98 7.53 29.97
CA PHE A 777 -24.38 6.24 30.28
C PHE A 777 -23.58 6.36 31.57
N SER A 778 -23.91 5.54 32.56
CA SER A 778 -23.15 5.39 33.80
C SER A 778 -22.51 4.01 33.82
N ARG A 779 -21.23 3.95 34.17
CA ARG A 779 -20.51 2.69 34.37
C ARG A 779 -20.80 2.06 35.73
#